data_AF-A0A6P0PY85-F1
#
_entry.id   AF-A0A6P0PY85-F1
#
_cell.length_a   1.000
_cell.length_b   1.000
_cell.length_c   1.000
_cell.angle_alpha   90.00
_cell.angle_beta   90.00
_cell.angle_gamma   90.00
#
_symmetry.space_group_name_H-M   'P 1'
#
loop_
_entity.id
_entity.type
_entity.pdbx_description
1 polymer ?
#
loop_
_entity_poly.entity_id
_entity_poly.type
_entity_poly.pdbx_seq_one_letter_code
_entity_poly.pdbx_strand_id
1 'polypeptide(L)'
;SYQESPSVLQDLLFAGQVLADVDVNSKIRARVIQQLVSTYLGLDEDFEHETIKELLTRLRDIERFNQKDEVIKCFKEAANNLKLSEERSVKTQLASLYVACGQPGETLVSGVNEFVQQLVNKAELMLCDDMINLVAEVGEEMTPALEATRQYPIRYHGSQQAIEFVTALSYIRPDNYNQAIEILEEINQQPDSPIKGYIAWGIATCYRKKEDYDQAIASYQESLDLNQQLGNQKNVANLWSWLANCYRLSGNYQQAVDCQLKDLAIRQQLDDQSRIALAYWKLGRIYQDWGKYDQAIPYYEQGRDLYQQLDKQKDVANLWYNLADCYRDWGRYQQALDCELKDLAIRQQLDDQPNIADAYYQLGRIYQDWGKYDEAIAYHQQSLELYDQLDKQKNVANQWYWLGDCYRNWGKYQQAVDCQLKTLAIRQQLNDQSRIALAYYQLGRIYQDWGQYDQAIASYQQSRDLYHQLDNQKNVANLWYRLAGCYRDWGKYQQAVDCQLKDLAIRQQLDDQPNIADAYYQLGRIYKDWGKYDQAIAYHQQSLDLNQQLDNQKNVANQWYWLADCYQDWGKYQQAVDCELKDLAIRQQLDDQSEIALAYWKLGYMYQTWGKYSDAIASHQQSRDLYHQLDLQKDLATQWYWLADCYQDWGRYQQAVDCQLKDLAIRQQLDDQPGVASAYFELGYIYNAWGKYDQAIGYHQQSLELYDQLDKQKNVANQWYWLADCYRDWGKYQQAVDCQLKGLAIRQQLDDQPGVASAYLKLARIYQAWGQYEQAIAYYQQSLELYHQLDLQQDVADSWYWLGDCYRDWGKYQEAVDCQLKDLAISQQLDYQPNLADAYYQLGRIYQDWGKYENAIAYYQQSRDLYQQLDLQKNVANQWNWLANCYRELGDYTKAIDYYQQSLNLHQQLGQNKRIANRYRKIGNSQRLLARNTPDTTQALHLLSQGEQSIGQAIEISKANDYKANLAYNYTALGLLYSERLRRLPSNHATLPEQIEQFETNYTMGLRLLSELGEIVDRAEEILDMSRAYLEVNVLENLDRAEALAMESLQVFLDYNRRKLQASARQLLGEIYLRRVEGNQPNAKARASQFFTESLELYRSLDIQGKVIELEQQLKGIGNRESGIGNRESGIGNRESGIGSSDNL
;
A
#
# COMPACT_ATOMS: atom_id res chain seq x y z
N SER A 1 -8.08 5.95 -27.81
CA SER A 1 -8.05 5.96 -29.29
C SER A 1 -9.00 4.90 -29.84
N TYR A 2 -10.23 5.30 -30.14
CA TYR A 2 -11.16 4.70 -31.12
C TYR A 2 -12.29 5.73 -31.16
N GLN A 3 -12.05 6.85 -31.85
CA GLN A 3 -13.11 7.79 -32.18
C GLN A 3 -13.94 7.10 -33.26
N GLU A 4 -15.21 6.80 -32.97
CA GLU A 4 -16.23 6.74 -34.02
C GLU A 4 -16.23 8.10 -34.71
N SER A 5 -15.55 8.18 -35.85
CA SER A 5 -15.87 9.17 -36.85
C SER A 5 -17.32 8.88 -37.27
N PRO A 6 -18.21 9.88 -37.41
CA PRO A 6 -19.40 9.67 -38.22
C PRO A 6 -18.95 9.14 -39.59
N SER A 7 -19.63 8.11 -40.08
CA SER A 7 -19.21 7.33 -41.24
C SER A 7 -19.23 8.21 -42.49
N VAL A 8 -18.04 8.42 -43.08
CA VAL A 8 -17.84 9.13 -44.35
C VAL A 8 -18.65 8.48 -45.50
N LEU A 9 -19.01 7.19 -45.36
CA LEU A 9 -19.86 6.47 -46.32
C LEU A 9 -21.36 6.72 -46.08
N GLN A 10 -21.80 6.89 -44.83
CA GLN A 10 -23.16 7.36 -44.50
C GLN A 10 -23.39 8.76 -45.06
N ASP A 11 -22.41 9.67 -44.93
CA ASP A 11 -22.47 11.00 -45.53
C ASP A 11 -22.52 10.93 -47.07
N LEU A 12 -21.92 9.92 -47.69
CA LEU A 12 -21.92 9.68 -49.14
C LEU A 12 -23.29 9.24 -49.67
N LEU A 13 -24.01 8.43 -48.90
CA LEU A 13 -25.34 7.93 -49.23
C LEU A 13 -26.44 8.90 -48.80
N PHE A 14 -26.27 9.60 -47.69
CA PHE A 14 -27.12 10.71 -47.29
C PHE A 14 -26.97 11.87 -48.29
N ALA A 15 -25.74 12.24 -48.69
CA ALA A 15 -25.54 13.19 -49.77
C ALA A 15 -26.06 12.66 -51.11
N GLY A 16 -25.96 11.35 -51.39
CA GLY A 16 -26.56 10.71 -52.55
C GLY A 16 -28.09 10.74 -52.57
N GLN A 17 -28.73 10.54 -51.41
CA GLN A 17 -30.18 10.70 -51.19
C GLN A 17 -30.58 12.17 -51.33
N VAL A 18 -29.84 13.10 -50.72
CA VAL A 18 -30.06 14.54 -50.84
C VAL A 18 -29.86 15.04 -52.29
N LEU A 19 -28.90 14.49 -53.03
CA LEU A 19 -28.68 14.76 -54.46
C LEU A 19 -29.73 14.11 -55.37
N ALA A 20 -30.41 13.05 -54.90
CA ALA A 20 -31.53 12.41 -55.60
C ALA A 20 -32.88 13.09 -55.30
N ASP A 21 -33.03 13.68 -54.11
CA ASP A 21 -34.27 14.31 -53.64
C ASP A 21 -34.32 15.84 -53.89
N VAL A 22 -33.20 16.48 -54.22
CA VAL A 22 -33.11 17.92 -54.51
C VAL A 22 -32.54 18.15 -55.91
N ASP A 23 -33.17 19.02 -56.71
CA ASP A 23 -32.71 19.35 -58.06
C ASP A 23 -31.49 20.29 -58.00
N VAL A 24 -30.31 19.70 -57.75
CA VAL A 24 -29.06 20.45 -57.56
C VAL A 24 -28.31 20.63 -58.89
N ASN A 25 -27.87 21.87 -59.14
CA ASN A 25 -27.01 22.26 -60.28
C ASN A 25 -25.81 21.30 -60.45
N SER A 26 -25.51 20.93 -61.70
CA SER A 26 -24.43 19.99 -62.09
C SER A 26 -23.04 20.32 -61.53
N LYS A 27 -22.70 21.60 -61.29
CA LYS A 27 -21.45 22.02 -60.64
C LYS A 27 -21.38 21.66 -59.16
N ILE A 28 -22.49 21.76 -58.42
CA ILE A 28 -22.53 21.42 -56.99
C ILE A 28 -22.50 19.90 -56.85
N ARG A 29 -23.26 19.19 -57.69
CA ARG A 29 -23.21 17.71 -57.81
C ARG A 29 -21.79 17.21 -58.07
N ALA A 30 -21.08 17.80 -59.03
CA ALA A 30 -19.70 17.44 -59.36
C ALA A 30 -18.70 17.71 -58.23
N ARG A 31 -18.97 18.70 -57.36
CA ARG A 31 -18.13 19.08 -56.23
C ARG A 31 -18.37 18.18 -55.01
N VAL A 32 -19.61 17.80 -54.77
CA VAL A 32 -20.01 16.86 -53.72
C VAL A 32 -19.48 15.45 -54.02
N ILE A 33 -19.67 14.95 -55.25
CA ILE A 33 -19.08 13.66 -55.69
C ILE A 33 -17.55 13.68 -55.58
N GLN A 34 -16.91 14.82 -55.85
CA GLN A 34 -15.46 14.97 -55.74
C GLN A 34 -14.97 14.90 -54.30
N GLN A 35 -15.61 15.63 -53.39
CA GLN A 35 -15.27 15.63 -51.97
C GLN A 35 -15.50 14.26 -51.33
N LEU A 36 -16.54 13.56 -51.78
CA LEU A 36 -16.94 12.25 -51.26
C LEU A 36 -15.98 11.14 -51.70
N VAL A 37 -15.61 11.10 -52.98
CA VAL A 37 -14.59 10.18 -53.48
C VAL A 37 -13.21 10.51 -52.88
N SER A 38 -12.90 11.80 -52.65
CA SER A 38 -11.62 12.20 -52.06
C SER A 38 -11.48 11.79 -50.60
N THR A 39 -12.53 11.98 -49.81
CA THR A 39 -12.56 11.61 -48.39
C THR A 39 -12.56 10.08 -48.21
N TYR A 40 -13.24 9.32 -49.08
CA TYR A 40 -13.39 7.87 -48.95
C TYR A 40 -12.19 7.04 -49.46
N LEU A 41 -11.60 7.40 -50.60
CA LEU A 41 -10.41 6.70 -51.14
C LEU A 41 -9.09 7.22 -50.52
N GLY A 42 -9.16 8.16 -49.57
CA GLY A 42 -7.99 8.80 -48.95
C GLY A 42 -7.14 9.56 -49.96
N LEU A 43 -7.74 10.51 -50.69
CA LEU A 43 -7.16 11.19 -51.86
C LEU A 43 -6.87 12.68 -51.64
N ASP A 44 -6.87 13.16 -50.39
CA ASP A 44 -6.57 14.57 -50.11
C ASP A 44 -5.11 14.95 -50.45
N GLU A 45 -4.20 13.97 -50.63
CA GLU A 45 -2.77 14.25 -50.84
C GLU A 45 -2.27 14.09 -52.30
N ASP A 46 -3.01 13.46 -53.23
CA ASP A 46 -2.49 13.20 -54.60
C ASP A 46 -3.57 13.26 -55.71
N PHE A 47 -3.92 14.47 -56.16
CA PHE A 47 -4.77 14.68 -57.35
C PHE A 47 -4.06 14.42 -58.70
N GLU A 48 -2.85 13.84 -58.73
CA GLU A 48 -2.13 13.56 -59.97
C GLU A 48 -2.50 12.21 -60.61
N HIS A 49 -3.14 11.30 -59.88
CA HIS A 49 -3.33 9.92 -60.32
C HIS A 49 -4.49 9.77 -61.35
N GLU A 50 -4.14 9.43 -62.58
CA GLU A 50 -5.02 9.47 -63.76
C GLU A 50 -6.29 8.59 -63.64
N THR A 51 -6.18 7.41 -63.03
CA THR A 51 -7.29 6.48 -62.75
C THR A 51 -8.40 7.12 -61.91
N ILE A 52 -8.03 7.99 -60.98
CA ILE A 52 -8.97 8.61 -60.03
C ILE A 52 -9.73 9.75 -60.70
N LYS A 53 -9.06 10.52 -61.57
CA LYS A 53 -9.73 11.50 -62.45
C LYS A 53 -10.74 10.81 -63.36
N GLU A 54 -10.38 9.63 -63.88
CA GLU A 54 -11.25 8.85 -64.73
C GLU A 54 -12.48 8.30 -63.98
N LEU A 55 -12.30 7.75 -62.77
CA LEU A 55 -13.40 7.30 -61.90
C LEU A 55 -14.34 8.46 -61.53
N LEU A 56 -13.79 9.60 -61.13
CA LEU A 56 -14.54 10.81 -60.80
C LEU A 56 -15.35 11.32 -62.00
N THR A 57 -14.76 11.28 -63.20
CA THR A 57 -15.43 11.71 -64.44
C THR A 57 -16.61 10.79 -64.73
N ARG A 58 -16.41 9.47 -64.66
CA ARG A 58 -17.48 8.48 -64.91
C ARG A 58 -18.60 8.56 -63.88
N LEU A 59 -18.29 8.72 -62.59
CA LEU A 59 -19.30 8.90 -61.53
C LEU A 59 -20.09 10.21 -61.68
N ARG A 60 -19.51 11.25 -62.29
CA ARG A 60 -20.20 12.53 -62.58
C ARG A 60 -21.16 12.43 -63.75
N ASP A 61 -20.92 11.52 -64.70
CA ASP A 61 -21.74 11.34 -65.90
C ASP A 61 -23.04 10.53 -65.63
N ILE A 62 -23.19 9.94 -64.45
CA ILE A 62 -24.40 9.22 -64.03
C ILE A 62 -25.50 10.24 -63.67
N GLU A 63 -26.56 10.32 -64.49
CA GLU A 63 -27.62 11.31 -64.34
C GLU A 63 -28.45 11.16 -63.05
N ARG A 64 -28.59 9.93 -62.54
CA ARG A 64 -29.29 9.60 -61.29
C ARG A 64 -28.57 8.51 -60.50
N PHE A 65 -28.20 8.79 -59.25
CA PHE A 65 -27.51 7.85 -58.36
C PHE A 65 -28.33 6.61 -57.94
N ASN A 66 -29.58 6.48 -58.41
CA ASN A 66 -30.38 5.26 -58.28
C ASN A 66 -30.09 4.21 -59.37
N GLN A 67 -29.27 4.53 -60.37
CA GLN A 67 -28.72 3.57 -61.35
C GLN A 67 -27.58 2.75 -60.72
N LYS A 68 -27.93 1.96 -59.69
CA LYS A 68 -26.96 1.20 -58.86
C LYS A 68 -26.04 0.30 -59.68
N ASP A 69 -26.51 -0.29 -60.78
CA ASP A 69 -25.70 -1.14 -61.66
C ASP A 69 -24.57 -0.36 -62.38
N GLU A 70 -24.78 0.91 -62.74
CA GLU A 70 -23.75 1.76 -63.37
C GLU A 70 -22.70 2.22 -62.35
N VAL A 71 -23.13 2.50 -61.11
CA VAL A 71 -22.24 2.84 -59.98
C VAL A 71 -21.38 1.64 -59.60
N ILE A 72 -21.98 0.44 -59.48
CA ILE A 72 -21.28 -0.83 -59.24
C ILE A 72 -20.23 -1.06 -60.33
N LYS A 73 -20.58 -0.87 -61.61
CA LYS A 73 -19.66 -1.03 -62.73
C LYS A 73 -18.46 -0.07 -62.65
N CYS A 74 -18.69 1.21 -62.31
CA CYS A 74 -17.61 2.19 -62.15
C CYS A 74 -16.65 1.80 -61.02
N PHE A 75 -17.17 1.40 -59.85
CA PHE A 75 -16.33 0.94 -58.75
C PHE A 75 -15.58 -0.36 -59.09
N LYS A 76 -16.22 -1.31 -59.77
CA LYS A 76 -15.55 -2.54 -60.25
C LYS A 76 -14.41 -2.25 -61.22
N GLU A 77 -14.59 -1.33 -62.16
CA GLU A 77 -13.54 -0.96 -63.11
C GLU A 77 -12.37 -0.24 -62.43
N ALA A 78 -12.64 0.62 -61.43
CA ALA A 78 -11.60 1.24 -60.62
C ALA A 78 -10.86 0.22 -59.75
N ALA A 79 -11.58 -0.66 -59.04
CA ALA A 79 -11.00 -1.73 -58.22
C ALA A 79 -10.09 -2.68 -59.00
N ASN A 80 -10.31 -2.84 -60.30
CA ASN A 80 -9.48 -3.69 -61.16
C ASN A 80 -8.26 -2.97 -61.75
N ASN A 81 -8.06 -1.69 -61.47
CA ASN A 81 -6.95 -0.92 -62.00
C ASN A 81 -5.64 -1.21 -61.24
N LEU A 82 -4.64 -1.73 -61.96
CA LEU A 82 -3.32 -2.08 -61.45
C LEU A 82 -2.49 -0.90 -60.90
N LYS A 83 -2.95 0.35 -61.11
CA LYS A 83 -2.28 1.54 -60.58
C LYS A 83 -2.78 1.98 -59.19
N LEU A 84 -3.91 1.48 -58.69
CA LEU A 84 -4.35 1.78 -57.32
C LEU A 84 -3.50 1.02 -56.30
N SER A 85 -3.26 1.60 -55.13
CA SER A 85 -2.71 0.84 -54.00
C SER A 85 -3.66 -0.28 -53.61
N GLU A 86 -3.11 -1.37 -53.07
CA GLU A 86 -3.89 -2.55 -52.65
C GLU A 86 -5.03 -2.15 -51.71
N GLU A 87 -4.76 -1.33 -50.70
CA GLU A 87 -5.76 -0.80 -49.76
C GLU A 87 -6.91 -0.06 -50.47
N ARG A 88 -6.57 0.80 -51.44
CA ARG A 88 -7.57 1.55 -52.23
C ARG A 88 -8.39 0.63 -53.12
N SER A 89 -7.76 -0.40 -53.69
CA SER A 89 -8.46 -1.44 -54.45
C SER A 89 -9.51 -2.14 -53.58
N VAL A 90 -9.15 -2.54 -52.37
CA VAL A 90 -10.07 -3.20 -51.41
C VAL A 90 -11.22 -2.29 -51.01
N LYS A 91 -10.94 -1.04 -50.61
CA LYS A 91 -11.96 -0.04 -50.25
C LYS A 91 -12.95 0.19 -51.38
N THR A 92 -12.45 0.20 -52.63
CA THR A 92 -13.29 0.35 -53.82
C THR A 92 -14.18 -0.87 -54.08
N GLN A 93 -13.68 -2.09 -53.80
CA GLN A 93 -14.47 -3.32 -53.91
C GLN A 93 -15.56 -3.40 -52.84
N LEU A 94 -15.24 -3.03 -51.60
CA LEU A 94 -16.23 -3.02 -50.53
C LEU A 94 -17.32 -1.99 -50.81
N ALA A 95 -16.98 -0.82 -51.35
CA ALA A 95 -17.97 0.16 -51.81
C ALA A 95 -18.90 -0.43 -52.89
N SER A 96 -18.35 -1.18 -53.86
CA SER A 96 -19.16 -1.88 -54.85
C SER A 96 -20.09 -2.92 -54.21
N LEU A 97 -19.61 -3.67 -53.23
CA LEU A 97 -20.38 -4.70 -52.54
C LEU A 97 -21.51 -4.09 -51.70
N TYR A 98 -21.21 -3.02 -50.98
CA TYR A 98 -22.17 -2.25 -50.19
C TYR A 98 -23.31 -1.72 -51.09
N VAL A 99 -22.99 -1.14 -52.25
CA VAL A 99 -24.03 -0.67 -53.21
C VAL A 99 -24.90 -1.84 -53.68
N ALA A 100 -24.30 -3.02 -53.89
CA ALA A 100 -25.03 -4.23 -54.27
C ALA A 100 -25.97 -4.75 -53.15
N CYS A 101 -25.67 -4.52 -51.86
CA CYS A 101 -26.60 -4.80 -50.76
C CYS A 101 -27.93 -4.04 -50.91
N GLY A 102 -27.90 -2.88 -51.58
CA GLY A 102 -29.09 -2.13 -51.94
C GLY A 102 -29.93 -2.71 -53.11
N GLN A 103 -29.50 -3.82 -53.74
CA GLN A 103 -30.24 -4.57 -54.77
C GLN A 103 -30.17 -6.09 -54.47
N PRO A 104 -30.96 -6.60 -53.50
CA PRO A 104 -30.95 -8.01 -53.12
C PRO A 104 -31.35 -8.92 -54.31
N GLY A 105 -30.68 -10.06 -54.47
CA GLY A 105 -30.90 -11.00 -55.58
C GLY A 105 -29.62 -11.30 -56.38
N GLU A 106 -29.74 -11.49 -57.70
CA GLU A 106 -28.61 -11.88 -58.56
C GLU A 106 -27.44 -10.88 -58.53
N THR A 107 -27.72 -9.57 -58.44
CA THR A 107 -26.69 -8.52 -58.37
C THR A 107 -25.83 -8.63 -57.11
N LEU A 108 -26.46 -8.85 -55.95
CA LEU A 108 -25.76 -9.06 -54.68
C LEU A 108 -24.97 -10.37 -54.69
N VAL A 109 -25.56 -11.47 -55.19
CA VAL A 109 -24.86 -12.76 -55.31
C VAL A 109 -23.63 -12.65 -56.21
N SER A 110 -23.74 -11.94 -57.35
CA SER A 110 -22.61 -11.68 -58.24
C SER A 110 -21.56 -10.80 -57.58
N GLY A 111 -21.98 -9.76 -56.85
CA GLY A 111 -21.07 -8.86 -56.13
C GLY A 111 -20.27 -9.59 -55.05
N VAL A 112 -20.94 -10.44 -54.26
CA VAL A 112 -20.31 -11.28 -53.24
C VAL A 112 -19.33 -12.27 -53.86
N ASN A 113 -19.72 -12.95 -54.94
CA ASN A 113 -18.85 -13.91 -55.63
C ASN A 113 -17.61 -13.27 -56.23
N GLU A 114 -17.73 -12.06 -56.77
CA GLU A 114 -16.58 -11.34 -57.30
C GLU A 114 -15.65 -10.87 -56.18
N PHE A 115 -16.21 -10.40 -55.05
CA PHE A 115 -15.45 -10.07 -53.84
C PHE A 115 -14.67 -11.31 -53.38
N VAL A 116 -15.38 -12.33 -52.89
CA VAL A 116 -15.15 -13.76 -53.16
C VAL A 116 -13.85 -14.16 -53.88
N GLN A 117 -13.98 -14.27 -55.20
CA GLN A 117 -12.95 -14.69 -56.14
C GLN A 117 -11.73 -13.76 -56.17
N GLN A 118 -11.89 -12.45 -55.97
CA GLN A 118 -10.73 -11.56 -55.88
C GLN A 118 -9.88 -11.91 -54.66
N LEU A 119 -10.49 -12.28 -53.53
CA LEU A 119 -9.77 -12.70 -52.33
C LEU A 119 -8.92 -13.95 -52.57
N VAL A 120 -9.43 -14.88 -53.39
CA VAL A 120 -8.74 -16.13 -53.74
C VAL A 120 -7.68 -15.89 -54.82
N ASN A 121 -7.99 -15.11 -55.86
CA ASN A 121 -7.14 -14.94 -57.04
C ASN A 121 -6.06 -13.85 -56.86
N LYS A 122 -6.33 -12.84 -56.05
CA LYS A 122 -5.38 -11.81 -55.61
C LYS A 122 -5.22 -11.96 -54.11
N ALA A 123 -4.54 -13.03 -53.72
CA ALA A 123 -4.33 -13.43 -52.32
C ALA A 123 -3.71 -12.29 -51.45
N GLU A 124 -3.20 -11.23 -52.07
CA GLU A 124 -2.60 -10.05 -51.47
C GLU A 124 -3.58 -9.09 -50.75
N LEU A 125 -4.91 -9.23 -50.93
CA LEU A 125 -5.86 -8.14 -50.64
C LEU A 125 -6.48 -8.09 -49.23
N MET A 126 -6.58 -9.16 -48.43
CA MET A 126 -7.55 -9.14 -47.31
C MET A 126 -7.02 -9.08 -45.88
N LEU A 127 -5.79 -9.51 -45.63
CA LEU A 127 -5.31 -9.65 -44.25
C LEU A 127 -4.72 -8.32 -43.71
N CYS A 128 -5.48 -7.23 -43.74
CA CYS A 128 -5.08 -5.93 -43.16
C CYS A 128 -6.09 -5.44 -42.11
N ASP A 129 -5.59 -4.76 -41.08
CA ASP A 129 -6.43 -4.24 -39.97
C ASP A 129 -7.52 -3.27 -40.46
N ASP A 130 -7.28 -2.54 -41.55
CA ASP A 130 -8.23 -1.62 -42.16
C ASP A 130 -9.51 -2.31 -42.61
N MET A 131 -9.44 -3.59 -43.00
CA MET A 131 -10.62 -4.34 -43.45
C MET A 131 -11.57 -4.67 -42.31
N ILE A 132 -11.06 -5.04 -41.13
CA ILE A 132 -11.91 -5.32 -39.97
C ILE A 132 -12.63 -4.05 -39.52
N ASN A 133 -11.91 -2.93 -39.46
CA ASN A 133 -12.51 -1.64 -39.10
C ASN A 133 -13.57 -1.24 -40.12
N LEU A 134 -13.24 -1.35 -41.41
CA LEU A 134 -14.14 -0.98 -42.49
C LEU A 134 -15.39 -1.88 -42.55
N VAL A 135 -15.25 -3.19 -42.34
CA VAL A 135 -16.37 -4.13 -42.26
C VAL A 135 -17.22 -3.90 -41.00
N ALA A 136 -16.61 -3.55 -39.87
CA ALA A 136 -17.35 -3.18 -38.67
C ALA A 136 -18.16 -1.88 -38.88
N GLU A 137 -17.61 -0.91 -39.61
CA GLU A 137 -18.23 0.38 -39.92
C GLU A 137 -19.47 0.26 -40.82
N VAL A 138 -19.41 -0.60 -41.85
CA VAL A 138 -20.52 -0.74 -42.82
C VAL A 138 -21.39 -1.97 -42.58
N GLY A 139 -20.96 -2.85 -41.69
CA GLY A 139 -21.57 -4.15 -41.46
C GLY A 139 -23.02 -4.04 -41.02
N GLU A 140 -23.37 -3.08 -40.16
CA GLU A 140 -24.72 -2.94 -39.59
C GLU A 140 -25.79 -2.81 -40.68
N GLU A 141 -25.49 -2.04 -41.73
CA GLU A 141 -26.40 -1.76 -42.83
C GLU A 141 -26.38 -2.86 -43.91
N MET A 142 -25.25 -3.57 -44.06
CA MET A 142 -25.12 -4.67 -45.01
C MET A 142 -25.78 -5.96 -44.51
N THR A 143 -25.76 -6.21 -43.19
CA THR A 143 -26.22 -7.49 -42.59
C THR A 143 -27.63 -7.88 -43.04
N PRO A 144 -28.67 -7.01 -42.99
CA PRO A 144 -30.03 -7.44 -43.33
C PRO A 144 -30.18 -7.94 -44.78
N ALA A 145 -29.50 -7.28 -45.72
CA ALA A 145 -29.53 -7.67 -47.14
C ALA A 145 -28.77 -8.98 -47.40
N LEU A 146 -27.63 -9.16 -46.71
CA LEU A 146 -26.83 -10.38 -46.78
C LEU A 146 -27.57 -11.57 -46.15
N GLU A 147 -28.19 -11.39 -44.98
CA GLU A 147 -29.02 -12.41 -44.32
C GLU A 147 -30.23 -12.81 -45.18
N ALA A 148 -30.96 -11.84 -45.71
CA ALA A 148 -32.10 -12.11 -46.59
C ALA A 148 -31.68 -12.95 -47.80
N THR A 149 -30.49 -12.70 -48.34
CA THR A 149 -29.95 -13.45 -49.48
C THR A 149 -29.44 -14.83 -49.08
N ARG A 150 -28.84 -14.96 -47.88
CA ARG A 150 -28.37 -16.23 -47.29
C ARG A 150 -29.51 -17.25 -47.13
N GLN A 151 -30.74 -16.81 -46.86
CA GLN A 151 -31.91 -17.66 -46.65
C GLN A 151 -32.45 -18.34 -47.93
N TYR A 152 -32.01 -17.92 -49.13
CA TYR A 152 -32.46 -18.52 -50.39
C TYR A 152 -31.47 -19.59 -50.89
N PRO A 153 -31.94 -20.77 -51.35
CA PRO A 153 -31.06 -21.79 -51.89
C PRO A 153 -30.47 -21.36 -53.25
N ILE A 154 -29.18 -20.99 -53.26
CA ILE A 154 -28.45 -20.60 -54.47
C ILE A 154 -27.98 -21.87 -55.21
N ARG A 155 -28.19 -21.94 -56.54
CA ARG A 155 -27.91 -23.13 -57.38
C ARG A 155 -26.44 -23.57 -57.42
N TYR A 156 -25.49 -22.75 -56.95
CA TYR A 156 -24.06 -23.01 -57.01
C TYR A 156 -23.46 -23.01 -55.60
N HIS A 157 -22.88 -24.14 -55.21
CA HIS A 157 -22.37 -24.35 -53.84
C HIS A 157 -21.27 -23.35 -53.44
N GLY A 158 -20.35 -23.01 -54.35
CA GLY A 158 -19.31 -22.00 -54.09
C GLY A 158 -19.89 -20.59 -53.91
N SER A 159 -21.05 -20.30 -54.50
CA SER A 159 -21.73 -19.01 -54.30
C SER A 159 -22.37 -18.93 -52.93
N GLN A 160 -23.01 -20.01 -52.50
CA GLN A 160 -23.62 -20.08 -51.16
C GLN A 160 -22.58 -19.83 -50.06
N GLN A 161 -21.42 -20.49 -50.19
CA GLN A 161 -20.29 -20.34 -49.27
C GLN A 161 -19.75 -18.90 -49.21
N ALA A 162 -19.69 -18.21 -50.36
CA ALA A 162 -19.26 -16.83 -50.43
C ALA A 162 -20.25 -15.87 -49.73
N ILE A 163 -21.56 -16.07 -49.91
CA ILE A 163 -22.60 -15.31 -49.19
C ILE A 163 -22.49 -15.52 -47.68
N GLU A 164 -22.35 -16.77 -47.24
CA GLU A 164 -22.25 -17.10 -45.81
C GLU A 164 -21.01 -16.46 -45.18
N PHE A 165 -19.86 -16.53 -45.87
CA PHE A 165 -18.62 -15.90 -45.40
C PHE A 165 -18.73 -14.38 -45.26
N VAL A 166 -19.23 -13.69 -46.29
CA VAL A 166 -19.42 -12.23 -46.24
C VAL A 166 -20.46 -11.82 -45.21
N THR A 167 -21.53 -12.63 -45.04
CA THR A 167 -22.52 -12.42 -43.98
C THR A 167 -21.86 -12.50 -42.61
N ALA A 168 -21.01 -13.50 -42.38
CA ALA A 168 -20.30 -13.64 -41.12
C ALA A 168 -19.32 -12.48 -40.85
N LEU A 169 -18.59 -12.03 -41.88
CA LEU A 169 -17.74 -10.84 -41.77
C LEU A 169 -18.54 -9.62 -41.31
N SER A 170 -19.76 -9.41 -41.82
CA SER A 170 -20.61 -8.28 -41.40
C SER A 170 -20.95 -8.30 -39.91
N TYR A 171 -20.93 -9.47 -39.27
CA TYR A 171 -21.16 -9.64 -37.83
C TYR A 171 -19.92 -9.45 -36.96
N ILE A 172 -18.72 -9.22 -37.52
CA ILE A 172 -17.50 -8.95 -36.75
C ILE A 172 -17.54 -7.51 -36.21
N ARG A 173 -18.46 -7.27 -35.28
CA ARG A 173 -18.71 -5.99 -34.60
C ARG A 173 -19.14 -6.25 -33.15
N PRO A 174 -19.08 -5.24 -32.27
CA PRO A 174 -19.54 -5.37 -30.88
C PRO A 174 -20.93 -6.04 -30.81
N ASP A 175 -21.12 -6.87 -29.78
CA ASP A 175 -22.33 -7.65 -29.49
C ASP A 175 -22.69 -8.80 -30.47
N ASN A 176 -21.98 -8.95 -31.60
CA ASN A 176 -22.33 -9.93 -32.64
C ASN A 176 -21.24 -10.98 -32.94
N TYR A 177 -20.14 -10.99 -32.19
CA TYR A 177 -19.01 -11.92 -32.45
C TYR A 177 -19.40 -13.40 -32.39
N ASN A 178 -20.34 -13.79 -31.51
CA ASN A 178 -20.79 -15.19 -31.43
C ASN A 178 -21.52 -15.64 -32.69
N GLN A 179 -22.35 -14.76 -33.25
CA GLN A 179 -23.10 -15.02 -34.46
C GLN A 179 -22.17 -15.08 -35.68
N ALA A 180 -21.12 -14.24 -35.70
CA ALA A 180 -20.04 -14.37 -36.69
C ALA A 180 -19.31 -15.71 -36.57
N ILE A 181 -18.93 -16.13 -35.35
CA ILE A 181 -18.23 -17.40 -35.09
C ILE A 181 -19.08 -18.58 -35.54
N GLU A 182 -20.36 -18.64 -35.16
CA GLU A 182 -21.27 -19.73 -35.51
C GLU A 182 -21.34 -19.93 -37.03
N ILE A 183 -21.56 -18.84 -37.79
CA ILE A 183 -21.61 -18.91 -39.25
C ILE A 183 -20.25 -19.34 -39.83
N LEU A 184 -19.14 -18.83 -39.31
CA LEU A 184 -17.81 -19.18 -39.80
C LEU A 184 -17.45 -20.66 -39.52
N GLU A 185 -17.81 -21.18 -38.35
CA GLU A 185 -17.60 -22.58 -37.98
C GLU A 185 -18.45 -23.53 -38.83
N GLU A 186 -19.70 -23.18 -39.11
CA GLU A 186 -20.57 -23.92 -40.05
C GLU A 186 -19.91 -24.07 -41.43
N ILE A 187 -19.34 -22.97 -41.95
CA ILE A 187 -18.65 -22.99 -43.25
C ILE A 187 -17.34 -23.80 -43.15
N ASN A 188 -16.63 -23.73 -42.02
CA ASN A 188 -15.32 -24.38 -41.84
C ASN A 188 -15.38 -25.92 -41.85
N GLN A 189 -16.54 -26.52 -41.55
CA GLN A 189 -16.75 -27.97 -41.58
C GLN A 189 -16.73 -28.58 -43.00
N GLN A 190 -16.72 -27.74 -44.04
CA GLN A 190 -16.69 -28.20 -45.43
C GLN A 190 -15.23 -28.48 -45.88
N PRO A 191 -14.91 -29.70 -46.35
CA PRO A 191 -13.52 -30.15 -46.53
C PRO A 191 -12.73 -29.47 -47.67
N ASP A 192 -13.38 -28.84 -48.66
CA ASP A 192 -12.73 -28.28 -49.86
C ASP A 192 -13.09 -26.80 -50.11
N SER A 193 -12.76 -25.91 -49.16
CA SER A 193 -13.00 -24.47 -49.30
C SER A 193 -11.73 -23.69 -49.73
N PRO A 194 -11.75 -22.94 -50.84
CA PRO A 194 -10.62 -22.10 -51.25
C PRO A 194 -10.39 -20.89 -50.31
N ILE A 195 -11.30 -20.63 -49.37
CA ILE A 195 -11.21 -19.53 -48.41
C ILE A 195 -10.99 -19.99 -46.96
N LYS A 196 -10.64 -21.26 -46.74
CA LYS A 196 -10.50 -21.84 -45.39
C LYS A 196 -9.53 -21.07 -44.48
N GLY A 197 -8.40 -20.61 -45.03
CA GLY A 197 -7.45 -19.77 -44.29
C GLY A 197 -8.06 -18.43 -43.83
N TYR A 198 -8.96 -17.84 -44.63
CA TYR A 198 -9.66 -16.59 -44.27
C TYR A 198 -10.80 -16.81 -43.27
N ILE A 199 -11.46 -17.98 -43.33
CA ILE A 199 -12.46 -18.38 -42.31
C ILE A 199 -11.79 -18.50 -40.94
N ALA A 200 -10.69 -19.25 -40.86
CA ALA A 200 -9.91 -19.40 -39.62
C ALA A 200 -9.43 -18.04 -39.08
N TRP A 201 -9.02 -17.13 -39.97
CA TRP A 201 -8.67 -15.75 -39.59
C TRP A 201 -9.86 -14.94 -39.02
N GLY A 202 -11.05 -15.08 -39.62
CA GLY A 202 -12.27 -14.43 -39.14
C GLY A 202 -12.64 -14.92 -37.74
N ILE A 203 -12.60 -16.24 -37.53
CA ILE A 203 -12.84 -16.87 -36.22
C ILE A 203 -11.83 -16.35 -35.20
N ALA A 204 -10.53 -16.37 -35.53
CA ALA A 204 -9.47 -15.87 -34.67
C ALA A 204 -9.67 -14.39 -34.29
N THR A 205 -10.11 -13.58 -35.24
CA THR A 205 -10.39 -12.15 -35.02
C THR A 205 -11.56 -11.94 -34.07
N CYS A 206 -12.64 -12.73 -34.20
CA CYS A 206 -13.76 -12.69 -33.26
C CYS A 206 -13.32 -13.08 -31.85
N TYR A 207 -12.58 -14.18 -31.68
CA TYR A 207 -12.07 -14.59 -30.37
C TYR A 207 -11.13 -13.54 -29.77
N ARG A 208 -10.21 -12.97 -30.57
CA ARG A 208 -9.33 -11.89 -30.11
C ARG A 208 -10.11 -10.66 -29.66
N LYS A 209 -11.18 -10.28 -30.38
CA LYS A 209 -12.05 -9.15 -30.01
C LYS A 209 -12.93 -9.45 -28.77
N LYS A 210 -13.19 -10.72 -28.49
CA LYS A 210 -13.80 -11.20 -27.24
C LYS A 210 -12.80 -11.37 -26.09
N GLU A 211 -11.51 -11.08 -26.30
CA GLU A 211 -10.42 -11.28 -25.34
C GLU A 211 -10.16 -12.76 -24.98
N ASP A 212 -10.66 -13.69 -25.80
CA ASP A 212 -10.35 -15.13 -25.71
C ASP A 212 -9.10 -15.43 -26.55
N TYR A 213 -7.94 -15.15 -25.95
CA TYR A 213 -6.67 -15.20 -26.68
C TYR A 213 -6.23 -16.63 -27.01
N ASP A 214 -6.61 -17.64 -26.24
CA ASP A 214 -6.22 -19.03 -26.49
C ASP A 214 -6.88 -19.58 -27.76
N GLN A 215 -8.19 -19.37 -27.90
CA GLN A 215 -8.89 -19.74 -29.13
C GLN A 215 -8.42 -18.89 -30.32
N ALA A 216 -8.17 -17.59 -30.09
CA ALA A 216 -7.63 -16.73 -31.12
C ALA A 216 -6.26 -17.20 -31.64
N ILE A 217 -5.36 -17.60 -30.75
CA ILE A 217 -4.03 -18.13 -31.09
C ILE A 217 -4.19 -19.41 -31.91
N ALA A 218 -5.01 -20.37 -31.46
CA ALA A 218 -5.24 -21.62 -32.17
C ALA A 218 -5.77 -21.38 -33.59
N SER A 219 -6.79 -20.53 -33.75
CA SER A 219 -7.37 -20.21 -35.05
C SER A 219 -6.42 -19.39 -35.96
N TYR A 220 -5.62 -18.47 -35.40
CA TYR A 220 -4.59 -17.77 -36.19
C TYR A 220 -3.50 -18.73 -36.65
N GLN A 221 -3.16 -19.75 -35.86
CA GLN A 221 -2.18 -20.77 -36.23
C GLN A 221 -2.69 -21.67 -37.36
N GLU A 222 -3.97 -22.08 -37.31
CA GLU A 222 -4.62 -22.79 -38.42
C GLU A 222 -4.61 -21.94 -39.71
N SER A 223 -4.98 -20.65 -39.59
CA SER A 223 -4.95 -19.73 -40.72
C SER A 223 -3.53 -19.57 -41.30
N LEU A 224 -2.52 -19.49 -40.44
CA LEU A 224 -1.11 -19.40 -40.81
C LEU A 224 -0.64 -20.61 -41.61
N ASP A 225 -0.93 -21.82 -41.14
CA ASP A 225 -0.51 -23.07 -41.80
C ASP A 225 -1.14 -23.19 -43.20
N LEU A 226 -2.42 -22.83 -43.33
CA LEU A 226 -3.13 -22.83 -44.61
C LEU A 226 -2.54 -21.80 -45.59
N ASN A 227 -2.23 -20.58 -45.12
CA ASN A 227 -1.65 -19.54 -45.97
C ASN A 227 -0.18 -19.82 -46.35
N GLN A 228 0.58 -20.53 -45.51
CA GLN A 228 1.92 -21.02 -45.86
C GLN A 228 1.88 -22.02 -47.01
N GLN A 229 0.92 -22.95 -47.02
CA GLN A 229 0.73 -23.92 -48.12
C GLN A 229 0.39 -23.24 -49.45
N LEU A 230 -0.32 -22.10 -49.40
CA LEU A 230 -0.67 -21.29 -50.57
C LEU A 230 0.49 -20.40 -51.07
N GLY A 231 1.62 -20.34 -50.35
CA GLY A 231 2.80 -19.60 -50.75
C GLY A 231 2.68 -18.06 -50.63
N ASN A 232 1.68 -17.55 -49.91
CA ASN A 232 1.44 -16.11 -49.81
C ASN A 232 2.22 -15.47 -48.65
N GLN A 233 3.45 -15.05 -48.92
CA GLN A 233 4.37 -14.50 -47.91
C GLN A 233 3.83 -13.24 -47.21
N LYS A 234 3.08 -12.37 -47.91
CA LYS A 234 2.48 -11.15 -47.30
C LYS A 234 1.45 -11.52 -46.23
N ASN A 235 0.55 -12.46 -46.53
CA ASN A 235 -0.45 -12.95 -45.57
C ASN A 235 0.21 -13.66 -44.38
N VAL A 236 1.24 -14.47 -44.65
CA VAL A 236 2.01 -15.15 -43.59
C VAL A 236 2.64 -14.14 -42.64
N ALA A 237 3.20 -13.03 -43.14
CA ALA A 237 3.74 -11.95 -42.31
C ALA A 237 2.66 -11.30 -41.42
N ASN A 238 1.50 -10.94 -41.99
CA ASN A 238 0.40 -10.35 -41.22
C ASN A 238 -0.14 -11.32 -40.14
N LEU A 239 -0.26 -12.61 -40.44
CA LEU A 239 -0.66 -13.64 -39.48
C LEU A 239 0.35 -13.79 -38.34
N TRP A 240 1.66 -13.80 -38.64
CA TRP A 240 2.68 -13.75 -37.61
C TRP A 240 2.54 -12.51 -36.72
N SER A 241 2.24 -11.35 -37.30
CA SER A 241 2.05 -10.13 -36.53
C SER A 241 0.79 -10.14 -35.64
N TRP A 242 -0.32 -10.75 -36.09
CA TRP A 242 -1.50 -10.90 -35.24
C TRP A 242 -1.33 -11.94 -34.16
N LEU A 243 -0.66 -13.06 -34.44
CA LEU A 243 -0.21 -14.02 -33.42
C LEU A 243 0.65 -13.33 -32.38
N ALA A 244 1.62 -12.52 -32.81
CA ALA A 244 2.45 -11.72 -31.91
C ALA A 244 1.60 -10.81 -31.02
N ASN A 245 0.58 -10.15 -31.59
CA ASN A 245 -0.32 -9.29 -30.83
C ASN A 245 -1.19 -10.07 -29.83
N CYS A 246 -1.67 -11.26 -30.18
CA CYS A 246 -2.40 -12.14 -29.25
C CYS A 246 -1.50 -12.61 -28.11
N TYR A 247 -0.29 -13.08 -28.43
CA TYR A 247 0.68 -13.46 -27.39
C TYR A 247 1.05 -12.28 -26.49
N ARG A 248 1.22 -11.07 -27.04
CA ARG A 248 1.48 -9.85 -26.26
C ARG A 248 0.31 -9.56 -25.31
N LEU A 249 -0.93 -9.59 -25.81
CA LEU A 249 -2.13 -9.32 -25.01
C LEU A 249 -2.41 -10.41 -23.97
N SER A 250 -1.97 -11.65 -24.22
CA SER A 250 -2.04 -12.76 -23.27
C SER A 250 -0.85 -12.80 -22.29
N GLY A 251 0.09 -11.86 -22.35
CA GLY A 251 1.28 -11.80 -21.48
C GLY A 251 2.43 -12.74 -21.87
N ASN A 252 2.34 -13.46 -22.99
CA ASN A 252 3.36 -14.36 -23.52
C ASN A 252 4.39 -13.59 -24.36
N TYR A 253 5.15 -12.69 -23.73
CA TYR A 253 5.97 -11.72 -24.44
C TYR A 253 7.10 -12.33 -25.28
N GLN A 254 7.74 -13.41 -24.85
CA GLN A 254 8.82 -14.05 -25.63
C GLN A 254 8.28 -14.63 -26.94
N GLN A 255 7.14 -15.34 -26.90
CA GLN A 255 6.49 -15.85 -28.09
C GLN A 255 6.01 -14.70 -29.00
N ALA A 256 5.56 -13.59 -28.41
CA ALA A 256 5.21 -12.39 -29.17
C ALA A 256 6.41 -11.83 -29.95
N VAL A 257 7.58 -11.72 -29.29
CA VAL A 257 8.83 -11.30 -29.94
C VAL A 257 9.21 -12.26 -31.06
N ASP A 258 9.19 -13.57 -30.81
CA ASP A 258 9.56 -14.59 -31.81
C ASP A 258 8.67 -14.52 -33.05
N CYS A 259 7.35 -14.37 -32.86
CA CYS A 259 6.40 -14.18 -33.95
C CYS A 259 6.65 -12.88 -34.71
N GLN A 260 6.89 -11.77 -34.00
CA GLN A 260 7.11 -10.47 -34.64
C GLN A 260 8.46 -10.40 -35.38
N LEU A 261 9.48 -11.14 -34.93
CA LEU A 261 10.74 -11.29 -35.65
C LEU A 261 10.58 -12.10 -36.94
N LYS A 262 9.68 -13.09 -36.98
CA LYS A 262 9.33 -13.80 -38.22
C LYS A 262 8.60 -12.89 -39.22
N ASP A 263 7.67 -12.06 -38.74
CA ASP A 263 7.03 -11.01 -39.55
C ASP A 263 8.07 -10.05 -40.14
N LEU A 264 8.98 -9.53 -39.31
CA LEU A 264 10.06 -8.64 -39.73
C LEU A 264 10.96 -9.27 -40.81
N ALA A 265 11.37 -10.53 -40.62
CA ALA A 265 12.23 -11.24 -41.57
C ALA A 265 11.57 -11.39 -42.95
N ILE A 266 10.27 -11.69 -43.00
CA ILE A 266 9.53 -11.78 -44.27
C ILE A 266 9.42 -10.40 -44.92
N ARG A 267 9.09 -9.35 -44.15
CA ARG A 267 9.00 -7.97 -44.69
C ARG A 267 10.35 -7.47 -45.24
N GLN A 268 11.46 -7.86 -44.62
CA GLN A 268 12.81 -7.60 -45.15
C GLN A 268 13.07 -8.31 -46.47
N GLN A 269 12.62 -9.56 -46.63
CA GLN A 269 12.72 -10.29 -47.90
C GLN A 269 11.85 -9.69 -49.01
N LEU A 270 10.71 -9.10 -48.64
CA LEU A 270 9.81 -8.40 -49.56
C LEU A 270 10.27 -6.97 -49.90
N ASP A 271 11.33 -6.46 -49.25
CA ASP A 271 11.85 -5.08 -49.38
C ASP A 271 10.79 -4.00 -49.13
N ASP A 272 9.83 -4.27 -48.23
CA ASP A 272 8.76 -3.33 -47.87
C ASP A 272 9.21 -2.44 -46.70
N GLN A 273 9.97 -1.38 -47.01
CA GLN A 273 10.55 -0.47 -46.03
C GLN A 273 9.50 0.14 -45.07
N SER A 274 8.31 0.48 -45.57
CA SER A 274 7.26 1.03 -44.71
C SER A 274 6.75 0.00 -43.71
N ARG A 275 6.61 -1.26 -44.12
CA ARG A 275 6.16 -2.31 -43.22
C ARG A 275 7.28 -2.80 -42.29
N ILE A 276 8.55 -2.73 -42.71
CA ILE A 276 9.70 -2.96 -41.83
C ILE A 276 9.67 -1.97 -40.66
N ALA A 277 9.43 -0.68 -40.94
CA ALA A 277 9.29 0.34 -39.90
C ALA A 277 8.13 0.03 -38.93
N LEU A 278 6.98 -0.41 -39.46
CA LEU A 278 5.85 -0.86 -38.64
C LEU A 278 6.20 -2.08 -37.77
N ALA A 279 6.97 -3.04 -38.30
CA ALA A 279 7.39 -4.21 -37.55
C ALA A 279 8.34 -3.84 -36.40
N TYR A 280 9.24 -2.89 -36.61
CA TYR A 280 10.06 -2.32 -35.53
C TYR A 280 9.22 -1.61 -34.46
N TRP A 281 8.24 -0.81 -34.86
CA TRP A 281 7.29 -0.21 -33.90
C TRP A 281 6.56 -1.27 -33.06
N LYS A 282 6.09 -2.36 -33.68
CA LYS A 282 5.43 -3.46 -32.97
C LYS A 282 6.38 -4.17 -32.00
N LEU A 283 7.64 -4.39 -32.37
CA LEU A 283 8.66 -4.93 -31.46
C LEU A 283 8.90 -4.00 -30.27
N GLY A 284 9.07 -2.70 -30.52
CA GLY A 284 9.19 -1.69 -29.47
C GLY A 284 8.04 -1.77 -28.47
N ARG A 285 6.80 -1.89 -28.99
CA ARG A 285 5.60 -2.03 -28.15
C ARG A 285 5.56 -3.32 -27.34
N ILE A 286 5.94 -4.46 -27.94
CA ILE A 286 6.02 -5.73 -27.21
C ILE A 286 7.02 -5.63 -26.06
N TYR A 287 8.20 -5.04 -26.29
CA TYR A 287 9.21 -4.85 -25.25
C TYR A 287 8.80 -3.83 -24.19
N GLN A 288 8.12 -2.74 -24.56
CA GLN A 288 7.57 -1.76 -23.61
C GLN A 288 6.54 -2.42 -22.70
N ASP A 289 5.59 -3.18 -23.24
CA ASP A 289 4.59 -3.90 -22.45
C ASP A 289 5.20 -5.01 -21.59
N TRP A 290 6.36 -5.55 -22.00
CA TRP A 290 7.16 -6.48 -21.20
C TRP A 290 7.98 -5.76 -20.10
N GLY A 291 8.03 -4.43 -20.09
CA GLY A 291 8.85 -3.66 -19.14
C GLY A 291 10.34 -3.61 -19.47
N LYS A 292 10.76 -4.08 -20.65
CA LYS A 292 12.15 -4.04 -21.14
C LYS A 292 12.38 -2.77 -21.98
N TYR A 293 12.33 -1.62 -21.32
CA TYR A 293 12.37 -0.32 -21.97
C TYR A 293 13.68 -0.06 -22.74
N ASP A 294 14.80 -0.57 -22.23
CA ASP A 294 16.13 -0.51 -22.85
C ASP A 294 16.18 -1.24 -24.20
N GLN A 295 15.39 -2.30 -24.36
CA GLN A 295 15.24 -3.05 -25.61
C GLN A 295 14.19 -2.41 -26.53
N ALA A 296 13.14 -1.81 -25.98
CA ALA A 296 12.07 -1.16 -26.75
C ALA A 296 12.57 0.07 -27.53
N ILE A 297 13.36 0.93 -26.89
CA ILE A 297 13.80 2.22 -27.46
C ILE A 297 14.54 2.06 -28.79
N PRO A 298 15.57 1.20 -28.92
CA PRO A 298 16.26 1.02 -30.19
C PRO A 298 15.33 0.63 -31.34
N TYR A 299 14.30 -0.19 -31.09
CA TYR A 299 13.33 -0.55 -32.13
C TYR A 299 12.44 0.63 -32.52
N TYR A 300 11.98 1.42 -31.56
CA TYR A 300 11.25 2.65 -31.88
C TYR A 300 12.11 3.65 -32.67
N GLU A 301 13.38 3.81 -32.32
CA GLU A 301 14.33 4.67 -33.06
C GLU A 301 14.56 4.16 -34.48
N GLN A 302 14.78 2.84 -34.66
CA GLN A 302 14.92 2.22 -35.99
C GLN A 302 13.69 2.43 -36.87
N GLY A 303 12.49 2.20 -36.33
CA GLY A 303 11.25 2.46 -37.05
C GLY A 303 11.09 3.93 -37.44
N ARG A 304 11.49 4.84 -36.53
CA ARG A 304 11.36 6.30 -36.73
C ARG A 304 12.29 6.78 -37.82
N ASP A 305 13.54 6.35 -37.76
CA ASP A 305 14.56 6.74 -38.74
C ASP A 305 14.21 6.21 -40.13
N LEU A 306 13.59 5.03 -40.21
CA LEU A 306 13.11 4.49 -41.49
C LEU A 306 11.90 5.27 -42.02
N TYR A 307 10.92 5.61 -41.19
CA TYR A 307 9.81 6.47 -41.63
C TYR A 307 10.27 7.89 -42.01
N GLN A 308 11.30 8.41 -41.34
CA GLN A 308 11.93 9.67 -41.69
C GLN A 308 12.58 9.60 -43.08
N GLN A 309 13.26 8.50 -43.42
CA GLN A 309 13.83 8.28 -44.75
C GLN A 309 12.77 8.13 -45.85
N LEU A 310 11.57 7.67 -45.49
CA LEU A 310 10.41 7.55 -46.37
C LEU A 310 9.57 8.84 -46.45
N ASP A 311 10.02 9.93 -45.82
CA ASP A 311 9.32 11.21 -45.71
C ASP A 311 7.89 11.12 -45.13
N LYS A 312 7.63 10.10 -44.29
CA LYS A 312 6.33 9.88 -43.65
C LYS A 312 6.22 10.61 -42.31
N GLN A 313 6.12 11.94 -42.36
CA GLN A 313 6.18 12.79 -41.15
C GLN A 313 5.12 12.47 -40.08
N LYS A 314 3.90 12.06 -40.47
CA LYS A 314 2.86 11.61 -39.51
C LYS A 314 3.32 10.38 -38.70
N ASP A 315 3.97 9.42 -39.35
CA ASP A 315 4.47 8.21 -38.70
C ASP A 315 5.70 8.50 -37.82
N VAL A 316 6.54 9.46 -38.23
CA VAL A 316 7.66 9.96 -37.40
C VAL A 316 7.13 10.59 -36.11
N ALA A 317 6.09 11.44 -36.22
CA ALA A 317 5.42 12.05 -35.08
C ALA A 317 4.86 10.98 -34.12
N ASN A 318 4.12 9.99 -34.66
CA ASN A 318 3.62 8.85 -33.89
C ASN A 318 4.72 8.07 -33.16
N LEU A 319 5.92 7.93 -33.74
CA LEU A 319 7.03 7.27 -33.06
C LEU A 319 7.71 8.13 -32.01
N TRP A 320 7.76 9.45 -32.17
CA TRP A 320 8.15 10.35 -31.09
C TRP A 320 7.19 10.25 -29.90
N TYR A 321 5.88 10.22 -30.16
CA TYR A 321 4.85 9.97 -29.16
C TYR A 321 5.08 8.63 -28.42
N ASN A 322 5.32 7.54 -29.16
CA ASN A 322 5.53 6.22 -28.52
C ASN A 322 6.85 6.16 -27.75
N LEU A 323 7.92 6.82 -28.24
CA LEU A 323 9.16 6.98 -27.49
C LEU A 323 8.93 7.79 -26.20
N ALA A 324 8.13 8.86 -26.26
CA ALA A 324 7.78 9.65 -25.09
C ALA A 324 7.01 8.81 -24.07
N ASP A 325 6.01 8.05 -24.52
CA ASP A 325 5.22 7.14 -23.70
C ASP A 325 6.11 6.05 -23.06
N CYS A 326 7.03 5.45 -23.83
CA CYS A 326 7.98 4.46 -23.35
C CYS A 326 8.95 5.03 -22.29
N TYR A 327 9.50 6.22 -22.52
CA TYR A 327 10.34 6.90 -21.54
C TYR A 327 9.57 7.31 -20.29
N ARG A 328 8.30 7.73 -20.43
CA ARG A 328 7.42 8.07 -19.29
C ARG A 328 7.15 6.82 -18.44
N ASP A 329 6.82 5.69 -19.08
CA ASP A 329 6.61 4.42 -18.39
C ASP A 329 7.89 3.92 -17.70
N TRP A 330 9.07 4.20 -18.29
CA TRP A 330 10.37 3.95 -17.64
C TRP A 330 10.69 4.91 -16.49
N GLY A 331 9.93 6.00 -16.31
CA GLY A 331 10.20 7.04 -15.30
C GLY A 331 11.29 8.05 -15.72
N ARG A 332 11.69 8.05 -16.98
CA ARG A 332 12.67 8.99 -17.58
C ARG A 332 11.95 10.22 -18.14
N TYR A 333 11.36 11.01 -17.25
CA TYR A 333 10.41 12.07 -17.62
C TYR A 333 11.01 13.19 -18.48
N GLN A 334 12.29 13.55 -18.30
CA GLN A 334 12.95 14.55 -19.14
C GLN A 334 13.09 14.07 -20.59
N GLN A 335 13.52 12.82 -20.80
CA GLN A 335 13.59 12.25 -22.15
C GLN A 335 12.19 12.10 -22.77
N ALA A 336 11.18 11.75 -21.96
CA ALA A 336 9.80 11.71 -22.41
C ALA A 336 9.33 13.08 -22.92
N LEU A 337 9.60 14.15 -22.16
CA LEU A 337 9.31 15.52 -22.53
C LEU A 337 10.01 15.93 -23.84
N ASP A 338 11.30 15.63 -23.96
CA ASP A 338 12.09 15.97 -25.16
C ASP A 338 11.53 15.28 -26.44
N CYS A 339 11.05 14.05 -26.30
CA CYS A 339 10.40 13.30 -27.38
C CYS A 339 9.02 13.89 -27.72
N GLU A 340 8.18 14.16 -26.71
CA GLU A 340 6.84 14.70 -26.91
C GLU A 340 6.87 16.11 -27.53
N LEU A 341 7.85 16.95 -27.16
CA LEU A 341 8.04 18.25 -27.79
C LEU A 341 8.42 18.15 -29.28
N LYS A 342 9.11 17.08 -29.70
CA LYS A 342 9.38 16.81 -31.12
C LYS A 342 8.12 16.34 -31.85
N ASP A 343 7.31 15.49 -31.23
CA ASP A 343 6.00 15.10 -31.75
C ASP A 343 5.10 16.34 -31.97
N LEU A 344 4.96 17.16 -30.93
CA LEU A 344 4.20 18.41 -30.99
C LEU A 344 4.68 19.34 -32.12
N ALA A 345 6.00 19.52 -32.27
CA ALA A 345 6.56 20.37 -33.31
C ALA A 345 6.23 19.86 -34.73
N ILE A 346 6.26 18.55 -34.96
CA ILE A 346 5.88 17.97 -36.26
C ILE A 346 4.37 18.13 -36.49
N ARG A 347 3.53 17.85 -35.49
CA ARG A 347 2.07 18.02 -35.60
C ARG A 347 1.67 19.48 -35.87
N GLN A 348 2.38 20.44 -35.29
CA GLN A 348 2.23 21.87 -35.60
C GLN A 348 2.62 22.21 -37.04
N GLN A 349 3.71 21.64 -37.56
CA GLN A 349 4.10 21.83 -38.96
C GLN A 349 3.08 21.23 -39.94
N LEU A 350 2.42 20.14 -39.54
CA LEU A 350 1.37 19.47 -40.33
C LEU A 350 -0.01 20.13 -40.18
N ASP A 351 -0.15 21.15 -39.32
CA ASP A 351 -1.43 21.80 -38.96
C ASP A 351 -2.51 20.80 -38.48
N ASP A 352 -2.08 19.76 -37.75
CA ASP A 352 -2.96 18.69 -37.28
C ASP A 352 -3.56 19.03 -35.91
N GLN A 353 -4.54 19.93 -35.91
CA GLN A 353 -5.15 20.51 -34.70
C GLN A 353 -5.63 19.47 -33.66
N PRO A 354 -6.34 18.38 -34.04
CA PRO A 354 -6.71 17.34 -33.07
C PRO A 354 -5.50 16.67 -32.42
N ASN A 355 -4.46 16.40 -33.20
CA ASN A 355 -3.26 15.73 -32.73
C ASN A 355 -2.34 16.65 -31.93
N ILE A 356 -2.37 17.97 -32.18
CA ILE A 356 -1.78 18.99 -31.31
C ILE A 356 -2.45 18.97 -29.92
N ALA A 357 -3.78 18.86 -29.88
CA ALA A 357 -4.51 18.75 -28.61
C ALA A 357 -4.14 17.47 -27.85
N ASP A 358 -3.94 16.35 -28.56
CA ASP A 358 -3.45 15.10 -27.96
C ASP A 358 -2.01 15.22 -27.43
N ALA A 359 -1.13 15.92 -28.14
CA ALA A 359 0.23 16.15 -27.67
C ALA A 359 0.26 17.02 -26.39
N TYR A 360 -0.58 18.06 -26.30
CA TYR A 360 -0.76 18.80 -25.03
C TYR A 360 -1.30 17.90 -23.92
N TYR A 361 -2.24 17.00 -24.21
CA TYR A 361 -2.72 16.04 -23.23
C TYR A 361 -1.59 15.12 -22.72
N GLN A 362 -0.71 14.65 -23.61
CA GLN A 362 0.42 13.80 -23.23
C GLN A 362 1.48 14.54 -22.43
N LEU A 363 1.78 15.80 -22.77
CA LEU A 363 2.61 16.67 -21.94
C LEU A 363 2.00 16.80 -20.54
N GLY A 364 0.69 17.01 -20.45
CA GLY A 364 -0.05 17.01 -19.20
C GLY A 364 0.18 15.73 -18.39
N ARG A 365 0.06 14.57 -19.02
CA ARG A 365 0.33 13.26 -18.39
C ARG A 365 1.77 13.07 -17.95
N ILE A 366 2.75 13.46 -18.77
CA ILE A 366 4.18 13.36 -18.43
C ILE A 366 4.46 14.19 -17.18
N TYR A 367 3.98 15.43 -17.12
CA TYR A 367 4.15 16.29 -15.94
C TYR A 367 3.38 15.77 -14.73
N GLN A 368 2.17 15.21 -14.92
CA GLN A 368 1.38 14.60 -13.84
C GLN A 368 2.12 13.40 -13.22
N ASP A 369 2.65 12.49 -14.04
CA ASP A 369 3.40 11.31 -13.58
C ASP A 369 4.75 11.72 -12.96
N TRP A 370 5.34 12.84 -13.41
CA TRP A 370 6.52 13.46 -12.80
C TRP A 370 6.21 14.18 -11.46
N GLY A 371 4.94 14.37 -11.12
CA GLY A 371 4.50 15.07 -9.90
C GLY A 371 4.55 16.61 -9.99
N LYS A 372 4.69 17.16 -11.20
CA LYS A 372 4.69 18.59 -11.52
C LYS A 372 3.27 19.02 -11.93
N TYR A 373 2.40 19.12 -10.94
CA TYR A 373 0.96 19.25 -11.18
C TYR A 373 0.54 20.59 -11.80
N ASP A 374 1.23 21.69 -11.52
CA ASP A 374 0.91 23.00 -12.12
C ASP A 374 1.12 22.99 -13.63
N GLU A 375 2.26 22.48 -14.09
CA GLU A 375 2.55 22.32 -15.52
C GLU A 375 1.57 21.34 -16.16
N ALA A 376 1.27 20.23 -15.48
CA ALA A 376 0.29 19.26 -15.96
C ALA A 376 -1.08 19.90 -16.21
N ILE A 377 -1.56 20.69 -15.25
CA ILE A 377 -2.82 21.43 -15.33
C ILE A 377 -2.80 22.43 -16.49
N ALA A 378 -1.72 23.18 -16.67
CA ALA A 378 -1.58 24.14 -17.76
C ALA A 378 -1.72 23.45 -19.14
N TYR A 379 -1.04 22.31 -19.33
CA TYR A 379 -1.13 21.56 -20.59
C TYR A 379 -2.49 20.86 -20.78
N HIS A 380 -3.10 20.33 -19.72
CA HIS A 380 -4.47 19.82 -19.79
C HIS A 380 -5.48 20.92 -20.15
N GLN A 381 -5.30 22.15 -19.64
CA GLN A 381 -6.12 23.30 -20.01
C GLN A 381 -5.94 23.71 -21.47
N GLN A 382 -4.71 23.70 -22.00
CA GLN A 382 -4.44 23.95 -23.42
C GLN A 382 -5.11 22.91 -24.33
N SER A 383 -5.01 21.61 -23.97
CA SER A 383 -5.69 20.53 -24.68
C SER A 383 -7.22 20.71 -24.64
N LEU A 384 -7.76 21.05 -23.47
CA LEU A 384 -9.19 21.32 -23.25
C LEU A 384 -9.68 22.46 -24.13
N GLU A 385 -8.99 23.60 -24.14
CA GLU A 385 -9.35 24.78 -24.93
C GLU A 385 -9.35 24.47 -26.42
N LEU A 386 -8.32 23.77 -26.91
CA LEU A 386 -8.24 23.41 -28.32
C LEU A 386 -9.35 22.43 -28.72
N TYR A 387 -9.66 21.45 -27.87
CA TYR A 387 -10.77 20.54 -28.14
C TYR A 387 -12.15 21.21 -28.11
N ASP A 388 -12.32 22.25 -27.28
CA ASP A 388 -13.54 23.06 -27.24
C ASP A 388 -13.67 23.90 -28.52
N GLN A 389 -12.59 24.53 -28.98
CA GLN A 389 -12.55 25.26 -30.26
C GLN A 389 -12.82 24.37 -31.48
N LEU A 390 -12.49 23.09 -31.41
CA LEU A 390 -12.76 22.08 -32.44
C LEU A 390 -14.18 21.46 -32.34
N ASP A 391 -15.02 21.95 -31.42
CA ASP A 391 -16.37 21.43 -31.12
C ASP A 391 -16.39 19.92 -30.79
N LYS A 392 -15.28 19.37 -30.28
CA LYS A 392 -15.15 17.95 -29.92
C LYS A 392 -15.59 17.71 -28.47
N GLN A 393 -16.88 17.87 -28.18
CA GLN A 393 -17.42 17.79 -26.81
C GLN A 393 -17.12 16.46 -26.06
N LYS A 394 -17.01 15.34 -26.77
CA LYS A 394 -16.55 14.06 -26.18
C LYS A 394 -15.12 14.15 -25.63
N ASN A 395 -14.24 14.90 -26.30
CA ASN A 395 -12.85 15.13 -25.90
C ASN A 395 -12.77 16.20 -24.80
N VAL A 396 -13.59 17.25 -24.86
CA VAL A 396 -13.72 18.26 -23.78
C VAL A 396 -14.07 17.58 -22.45
N ALA A 397 -15.05 16.67 -22.45
CA ALA A 397 -15.39 15.88 -21.27
C ALA A 397 -14.22 14.98 -20.79
N ASN A 398 -13.41 14.43 -21.70
CA ASN A 398 -12.23 13.66 -21.31
C ASN A 398 -11.17 14.54 -20.67
N GLN A 399 -10.95 15.76 -21.16
CA GLN A 399 -9.96 16.67 -20.57
C GLN A 399 -10.40 17.17 -19.19
N TRP A 400 -11.69 17.43 -18.97
CA TRP A 400 -12.20 17.69 -17.61
C TRP A 400 -11.99 16.50 -16.67
N TYR A 401 -12.16 15.27 -17.15
CA TYR A 401 -11.85 14.06 -16.40
C TYR A 401 -10.36 13.99 -16.02
N TRP A 402 -9.44 14.19 -16.98
CA TRP A 402 -8.00 14.15 -16.71
C TRP A 402 -7.54 15.27 -15.78
N LEU A 403 -8.11 16.47 -15.93
CA LEU A 403 -7.86 17.57 -15.00
C LEU A 403 -8.34 17.23 -13.59
N GLY A 404 -9.51 16.58 -13.46
CA GLY A 404 -10.01 16.07 -12.19
C GLY A 404 -9.11 14.99 -11.58
N ASP A 405 -8.60 14.07 -12.39
CA ASP A 405 -7.63 13.04 -11.97
C ASP A 405 -6.30 13.65 -11.51
N CYS A 406 -5.82 14.66 -12.23
CA CYS A 406 -4.63 15.43 -11.87
C CYS A 406 -4.79 16.12 -10.51
N TYR A 407 -5.92 16.83 -10.30
CA TYR A 407 -6.23 17.44 -9.01
C TYR A 407 -6.40 16.42 -7.89
N ARG A 408 -7.00 15.25 -8.16
CA ARG A 408 -7.13 14.16 -7.16
C ARG A 408 -5.75 13.66 -6.75
N ASN A 409 -4.85 13.41 -7.70
CA ASN A 409 -3.49 12.95 -7.42
C ASN A 409 -2.64 14.02 -6.71
N TRP A 410 -2.91 15.31 -6.96
CA TRP A 410 -2.31 16.41 -6.19
C TRP A 410 -2.89 16.50 -4.75
N GLY A 411 -4.06 15.93 -4.49
CA GLY A 411 -4.77 16.04 -3.20
C GLY A 411 -5.67 17.27 -3.10
N LYS A 412 -5.92 17.97 -4.20
CA LYS A 412 -6.88 19.09 -4.31
C LYS A 412 -8.28 18.56 -4.61
N TYR A 413 -8.86 17.86 -3.64
CA TYR A 413 -10.07 17.05 -3.85
C TYR A 413 -11.31 17.87 -4.26
N GLN A 414 -11.51 19.07 -3.72
CA GLN A 414 -12.65 19.92 -4.11
C GLN A 414 -12.57 20.30 -5.59
N GLN A 415 -11.40 20.72 -6.08
CA GLN A 415 -11.19 21.02 -7.50
C GLN A 415 -11.39 19.77 -8.38
N ALA A 416 -10.96 18.60 -7.89
CA ALA A 416 -11.18 17.33 -8.58
C ALA A 416 -12.69 17.03 -8.74
N VAL A 417 -13.48 17.23 -7.68
CA VAL A 417 -14.95 17.11 -7.72
C VAL A 417 -15.56 18.10 -8.71
N ASP A 418 -15.15 19.36 -8.68
CA ASP A 418 -15.69 20.39 -9.59
C ASP A 418 -15.43 20.03 -11.07
N CYS A 419 -14.23 19.57 -11.40
CA CYS A 419 -13.88 19.07 -12.73
C CYS A 419 -14.72 17.85 -13.11
N GLN A 420 -14.91 16.90 -12.19
CA GLN A 420 -15.67 15.69 -12.45
C GLN A 420 -17.18 15.96 -12.61
N LEU A 421 -17.73 16.95 -11.92
CA LEU A 421 -19.11 17.43 -12.12
C LEU A 421 -19.30 18.06 -13.50
N LYS A 422 -18.29 18.77 -14.04
CA LYS A 422 -18.31 19.26 -15.43
C LYS A 422 -18.31 18.11 -16.43
N THR A 423 -17.46 17.09 -16.21
CA THR A 423 -17.48 15.85 -17.01
C THR A 423 -18.87 15.22 -17.01
N LEU A 424 -19.47 15.05 -15.82
CA LEU A 424 -20.81 14.47 -15.66
C LEU A 424 -21.88 15.26 -16.44
N ALA A 425 -21.87 16.60 -16.34
CA ALA A 425 -22.82 17.46 -17.03
C ALA A 425 -22.72 17.33 -18.57
N ILE A 426 -21.51 17.31 -19.14
CA ILE A 426 -21.32 17.12 -20.58
C ILE A 426 -21.77 15.71 -21.01
N ARG A 427 -21.44 14.66 -20.24
CA ARG A 427 -21.87 13.29 -20.55
C ARG A 427 -23.39 13.11 -20.49
N GLN A 428 -24.07 13.81 -19.58
CA GLN A 428 -25.52 13.89 -19.52
C GLN A 428 -26.11 14.54 -20.76
N GLN A 429 -25.53 15.67 -21.22
CA GLN A 429 -25.96 16.33 -22.46
C GLN A 429 -25.76 15.44 -23.69
N LEU A 430 -24.70 14.63 -23.71
CA LEU A 430 -24.42 13.66 -24.77
C LEU A 430 -25.26 12.38 -24.68
N ASN A 431 -26.09 12.21 -23.64
CA ASN A 431 -26.87 11.01 -23.35
C ASN A 431 -26.03 9.71 -23.28
N ASP A 432 -24.77 9.82 -22.85
CA ASP A 432 -23.83 8.69 -22.79
C ASP A 432 -23.94 7.98 -21.43
N GLN A 433 -24.96 7.13 -21.26
CA GLN A 433 -25.29 6.47 -19.99
C GLN A 433 -24.11 5.71 -19.38
N SER A 434 -23.31 5.03 -20.21
CA SER A 434 -22.12 4.30 -19.75
C SER A 434 -21.06 5.24 -19.18
N ARG A 435 -20.83 6.40 -19.81
CA ARG A 435 -19.90 7.41 -19.30
C ARG A 435 -20.45 8.23 -18.14
N ILE A 436 -21.78 8.37 -18.02
CA ILE A 436 -22.42 8.94 -16.82
C ILE A 436 -22.17 8.02 -15.62
N ALA A 437 -22.36 6.71 -15.78
CA ALA A 437 -22.04 5.72 -14.75
C ALA A 437 -20.56 5.76 -14.37
N LEU A 438 -19.65 5.85 -15.34
CA LEU A 438 -18.22 6.02 -15.11
C LEU A 438 -17.92 7.33 -14.36
N ALA A 439 -18.63 8.42 -14.67
CA ALA A 439 -18.40 9.70 -14.01
C ALA A 439 -18.77 9.67 -12.52
N TYR A 440 -19.87 9.01 -12.15
CA TYR A 440 -20.21 8.73 -10.75
C TYR A 440 -19.20 7.81 -10.06
N TYR A 441 -18.69 6.79 -10.77
CA TYR A 441 -17.62 5.95 -10.26
C TYR A 441 -16.36 6.77 -9.90
N GLN A 442 -15.96 7.72 -10.76
CA GLN A 442 -14.81 8.58 -10.47
C GLN A 442 -15.07 9.56 -9.33
N LEU A 443 -16.30 10.10 -9.20
CA LEU A 443 -16.69 10.87 -8.00
C LEU A 443 -16.56 10.03 -6.74
N GLY A 444 -17.02 8.77 -6.78
CA GLY A 444 -16.87 7.83 -5.69
C GLY A 444 -15.40 7.66 -5.27
N ARG A 445 -14.50 7.50 -6.24
CA ARG A 445 -13.04 7.42 -5.98
C ARG A 445 -12.47 8.69 -5.37
N ILE A 446 -12.83 9.86 -5.90
CA ILE A 446 -12.35 11.14 -5.38
C ILE A 446 -12.80 11.33 -3.92
N TYR A 447 -14.08 11.04 -3.62
CA TYR A 447 -14.59 11.13 -2.25
C TYR A 447 -13.97 10.09 -1.31
N GLN A 448 -13.73 8.87 -1.77
CA GLN A 448 -13.04 7.84 -0.98
C GLN A 448 -11.60 8.26 -0.65
N ASP A 449 -10.84 8.75 -1.63
CA ASP A 449 -9.47 9.25 -1.43
C ASP A 449 -9.45 10.49 -0.49
N TRP A 450 -10.52 11.29 -0.50
CA TRP A 450 -10.72 12.42 0.42
C TRP A 450 -11.17 11.98 1.83
N GLY A 451 -11.61 10.73 2.02
CA GLY A 451 -12.17 10.24 3.29
C GLY A 451 -13.64 10.64 3.53
N GLN A 452 -14.33 11.14 2.51
CA GLN A 452 -15.75 11.47 2.50
C GLN A 452 -16.58 10.23 2.14
N TYR A 453 -16.55 9.22 3.02
CA TYR A 453 -17.06 7.88 2.72
C TYR A 453 -18.56 7.82 2.39
N ASP A 454 -19.39 8.66 3.03
CA ASP A 454 -20.83 8.73 2.73
C ASP A 454 -21.10 9.16 1.29
N GLN A 455 -20.46 10.23 0.83
CA GLN A 455 -20.57 10.72 -0.55
C GLN A 455 -19.97 9.71 -1.55
N ALA A 456 -18.89 9.02 -1.15
CA ALA A 456 -18.27 7.98 -1.95
C ALA A 456 -19.23 6.81 -2.21
N ILE A 457 -19.85 6.30 -1.14
CA ILE A 457 -20.84 5.22 -1.21
C ILE A 457 -22.05 5.63 -2.04
N ALA A 458 -22.59 6.83 -1.83
CA ALA A 458 -23.71 7.34 -2.62
C ALA A 458 -23.36 7.38 -4.12
N SER A 459 -22.17 7.87 -4.47
CA SER A 459 -21.71 7.96 -5.86
C SER A 459 -21.49 6.58 -6.49
N TYR A 460 -20.90 5.62 -5.75
CA TYR A 460 -20.76 4.25 -6.22
C TYR A 460 -22.11 3.54 -6.41
N GLN A 461 -23.08 3.79 -5.53
CA GLN A 461 -24.44 3.23 -5.69
C GLN A 461 -25.13 3.78 -6.94
N GLN A 462 -25.04 5.09 -7.20
CA GLN A 462 -25.57 5.69 -8.44
C GLN A 462 -24.92 5.07 -9.69
N SER A 463 -23.60 4.90 -9.69
CA SER A 463 -22.87 4.23 -10.78
C SER A 463 -23.34 2.77 -10.99
N ARG A 464 -23.47 2.02 -9.89
CA ARG A 464 -23.92 0.62 -9.91
C ARG A 464 -25.32 0.49 -10.48
N ASP A 465 -26.24 1.34 -10.04
CA ASP A 465 -27.64 1.28 -10.45
C ASP A 465 -27.79 1.61 -11.95
N LEU A 466 -26.98 2.54 -12.48
CA LEU A 466 -26.89 2.80 -13.92
C LEU A 466 -26.31 1.61 -14.69
N TYR A 467 -25.21 1.00 -14.23
CA TYR A 467 -24.67 -0.19 -14.89
C TYR A 467 -25.61 -1.39 -14.85
N HIS A 468 -26.41 -1.52 -13.78
CA HIS A 468 -27.48 -2.52 -13.70
C HIS A 468 -28.58 -2.25 -14.73
N GLN A 469 -28.98 -0.98 -14.93
CA GLN A 469 -29.95 -0.61 -15.97
C GLN A 469 -29.43 -0.85 -17.39
N LEU A 470 -28.11 -0.84 -17.57
CA LEU A 470 -27.43 -1.15 -18.83
C LEU A 470 -27.14 -2.65 -19.00
N ASP A 471 -27.68 -3.51 -18.13
CA ASP A 471 -27.45 -4.96 -18.09
C ASP A 471 -25.96 -5.37 -18.04
N ASN A 472 -25.09 -4.48 -17.55
CA ASN A 472 -23.65 -4.71 -17.46
C ASN A 472 -23.27 -5.32 -16.10
N GLN A 473 -23.57 -6.62 -15.94
CA GLN A 473 -23.34 -7.34 -14.68
C GLN A 473 -21.87 -7.35 -14.24
N LYS A 474 -20.91 -7.34 -15.18
CA LYS A 474 -19.48 -7.25 -14.87
C LYS A 474 -19.15 -5.93 -14.16
N ASN A 475 -19.70 -4.81 -14.62
CA ASN A 475 -19.51 -3.53 -13.93
C ASN A 475 -20.31 -3.45 -12.62
N VAL A 476 -21.49 -4.07 -12.52
CA VAL A 476 -22.22 -4.17 -11.24
C VAL A 476 -21.39 -4.89 -10.18
N ALA A 477 -20.76 -6.02 -10.53
CA ALA A 477 -19.80 -6.73 -9.69
C ALA A 477 -18.63 -5.82 -9.28
N ASN A 478 -17.98 -5.16 -10.25
CA ASN A 478 -16.90 -4.20 -9.97
C ASN A 478 -17.31 -3.08 -9.00
N LEU A 479 -18.55 -2.59 -9.06
CA LEU A 479 -19.04 -1.57 -8.14
C LEU A 479 -19.32 -2.13 -6.74
N TRP A 480 -19.79 -3.38 -6.61
CA TRP A 480 -19.87 -4.04 -5.31
C TRP A 480 -18.50 -4.24 -4.67
N TYR A 481 -17.50 -4.64 -5.46
CA TYR A 481 -16.10 -4.71 -5.03
C TYR A 481 -15.59 -3.34 -4.52
N ARG A 482 -15.91 -2.24 -5.22
CA ARG A 482 -15.49 -0.89 -4.82
C ARG A 482 -16.20 -0.40 -3.56
N LEU A 483 -17.49 -0.70 -3.43
CA LEU A 483 -18.23 -0.46 -2.19
C LEU A 483 -17.66 -1.25 -1.02
N ALA A 484 -17.26 -2.51 -1.23
CA ALA A 484 -16.60 -3.32 -0.21
C ALA A 484 -15.28 -2.67 0.24
N GLY A 485 -14.44 -2.25 -0.71
CA GLY A 485 -13.21 -1.49 -0.41
C GLY A 485 -13.48 -0.19 0.35
N CYS A 486 -14.49 0.59 -0.06
CA CYS A 486 -14.86 1.83 0.61
C CYS A 486 -15.35 1.61 2.05
N TYR A 487 -16.18 0.58 2.30
CA TYR A 487 -16.60 0.23 3.65
C TYR A 487 -15.46 -0.30 4.51
N ARG A 488 -14.54 -1.07 3.92
CA ARG A 488 -13.34 -1.56 4.60
C ARG A 488 -12.44 -0.40 5.01
N ASP A 489 -12.18 0.54 4.11
CA ASP A 489 -11.37 1.73 4.40
C ASP A 489 -12.04 2.64 5.44
N TRP A 490 -13.37 2.64 5.54
CA TRP A 490 -14.13 3.30 6.61
C TRP A 490 -14.13 2.49 7.94
N GLY A 491 -13.63 1.26 7.97
CA GLY A 491 -13.67 0.37 9.15
C GLY A 491 -15.01 -0.33 9.39
N LYS A 492 -15.96 -0.24 8.45
CA LYS A 492 -17.28 -0.91 8.48
C LYS A 492 -17.18 -2.31 7.89
N TYR A 493 -16.41 -3.19 8.56
CA TYR A 493 -16.00 -4.49 8.02
C TYR A 493 -17.16 -5.44 7.68
N GLN A 494 -18.23 -5.48 8.48
CA GLN A 494 -19.39 -6.33 8.18
C GLN A 494 -20.07 -5.91 6.86
N GLN A 495 -20.27 -4.60 6.65
CA GLN A 495 -20.84 -4.09 5.41
C GLN A 495 -19.90 -4.34 4.21
N ALA A 496 -18.58 -4.31 4.43
CA ALA A 496 -17.60 -4.67 3.43
C ALA A 496 -17.74 -6.14 3.00
N VAL A 497 -17.85 -7.07 3.96
CA VAL A 497 -18.10 -8.49 3.70
C VAL A 497 -19.42 -8.68 2.93
N ASP A 498 -20.49 -8.02 3.34
CA ASP A 498 -21.80 -8.14 2.67
C ASP A 498 -21.75 -7.69 1.20
N CYS A 499 -21.01 -6.62 0.91
CA CYS A 499 -20.80 -6.15 -0.46
C CYS A 499 -19.92 -7.13 -1.26
N GLN A 500 -18.85 -7.64 -0.67
CA GLN A 500 -17.93 -8.57 -1.33
C GLN A 500 -18.59 -9.92 -1.63
N LEU A 501 -19.50 -10.39 -0.78
CA LEU A 501 -20.30 -11.59 -1.06
C LEU A 501 -21.28 -11.40 -2.22
N LYS A 502 -21.80 -10.18 -2.43
CA LYS A 502 -22.63 -9.87 -3.62
C LYS A 502 -21.80 -9.85 -4.90
N ASP A 503 -20.59 -9.26 -4.84
CA ASP A 503 -19.62 -9.32 -5.94
C ASP A 503 -19.29 -10.78 -6.32
N LEU A 504 -18.93 -11.60 -5.32
CA LEU A 504 -18.64 -13.03 -5.49
C LEU A 504 -19.82 -13.79 -6.14
N ALA A 505 -21.05 -13.55 -5.68
CA ALA A 505 -22.23 -14.22 -6.22
C ALA A 505 -22.47 -13.89 -7.71
N ILE A 506 -22.26 -12.63 -8.12
CA ILE A 506 -22.38 -12.24 -9.53
C ILE A 506 -21.27 -12.88 -10.36
N ARG A 507 -20.02 -12.88 -9.89
CA ARG A 507 -18.90 -13.52 -10.60
C ARG A 507 -19.09 -15.02 -10.76
N GLN A 508 -19.67 -15.70 -9.77
CA GLN A 508 -20.08 -17.10 -9.86
C GLN A 508 -21.17 -17.33 -10.91
N GLN A 509 -22.16 -16.43 -11.02
CA GLN A 509 -23.18 -16.51 -12.07
C GLN A 509 -22.60 -16.28 -13.47
N LEU A 510 -21.56 -15.46 -13.59
CA LEU A 510 -20.84 -15.19 -14.84
C LEU A 510 -19.80 -16.28 -15.18
N ASP A 511 -19.59 -17.27 -14.30
CA ASP A 511 -18.54 -18.30 -14.41
C ASP A 511 -17.12 -17.71 -14.59
N ASP A 512 -16.87 -16.57 -13.96
CA ASP A 512 -15.62 -15.81 -14.10
C ASP A 512 -14.58 -16.29 -13.08
N GLN A 513 -14.03 -17.49 -13.30
CA GLN A 513 -13.15 -18.19 -12.34
C GLN A 513 -11.96 -17.36 -11.82
N PRO A 514 -11.20 -16.61 -12.64
CA PRO A 514 -10.12 -15.76 -12.13
C PRO A 514 -10.61 -14.69 -11.15
N ASN A 515 -11.77 -14.11 -11.44
CA ASN A 515 -12.38 -13.06 -10.65
C ASN A 515 -13.10 -13.60 -9.40
N ILE A 516 -13.56 -14.86 -9.41
CA ILE A 516 -14.00 -15.59 -8.20
C ILE A 516 -12.81 -15.78 -7.25
N ALA A 517 -11.64 -16.16 -7.78
CA ALA A 517 -10.42 -16.29 -6.98
C ALA A 517 -10.00 -14.94 -6.36
N ASP A 518 -10.09 -13.84 -7.11
CA ASP A 518 -9.86 -12.49 -6.59
C ASP A 518 -10.88 -12.13 -5.50
N ALA A 519 -12.16 -12.43 -5.69
CA ALA A 519 -13.19 -12.14 -4.69
C ALA A 519 -12.97 -12.87 -3.35
N TYR A 520 -12.49 -14.13 -3.37
CA TYR A 520 -12.05 -14.81 -2.16
C TYR A 520 -10.83 -14.14 -1.52
N TYR A 521 -9.86 -13.71 -2.34
CA TYR A 521 -8.71 -12.96 -1.86
C TYR A 521 -9.11 -11.65 -1.16
N GLN A 522 -10.08 -10.91 -1.70
CA GLN A 522 -10.58 -9.67 -1.07
C GLN A 522 -11.32 -9.94 0.24
N LEU A 523 -12.10 -11.03 0.33
CA LEU A 523 -12.69 -11.46 1.61
C LEU A 523 -11.59 -11.77 2.63
N GLY A 524 -10.54 -12.47 2.21
CA GLY A 524 -9.34 -12.71 3.02
C GLY A 524 -8.78 -11.43 3.62
N ARG A 525 -8.57 -10.41 2.78
CA ARG A 525 -8.11 -9.08 3.21
C ARG A 525 -9.05 -8.37 4.16
N ILE A 526 -10.36 -8.36 3.87
CA ILE A 526 -11.35 -7.70 4.74
C ILE A 526 -11.33 -8.35 6.13
N TYR A 527 -11.28 -9.69 6.20
CA TYR A 527 -11.19 -10.38 7.49
C TYR A 527 -9.84 -10.19 8.18
N LYS A 528 -8.73 -10.05 7.43
CA LYS A 528 -7.42 -9.70 8.00
C LYS A 528 -7.45 -8.32 8.64
N ASP A 529 -7.95 -7.32 7.93
CA ASP A 529 -8.06 -5.94 8.43
C ASP A 529 -9.04 -5.86 9.62
N TRP A 530 -10.06 -6.73 9.65
CA TRP A 530 -10.94 -6.93 10.81
C TRP A 530 -10.29 -7.77 11.95
N GLY A 531 -9.09 -8.30 11.78
CA GLY A 531 -8.38 -9.15 12.76
C GLY A 531 -8.95 -10.55 12.97
N LYS A 532 -9.87 -11.00 12.10
CA LYS A 532 -10.43 -12.35 12.12
C LYS A 532 -9.56 -13.28 11.26
N TYR A 533 -8.33 -13.50 11.72
CA TYR A 533 -7.27 -14.19 10.96
C TYR A 533 -7.63 -15.60 10.52
N ASP A 534 -8.39 -16.37 11.31
CA ASP A 534 -8.86 -17.70 10.93
C ASP A 534 -9.72 -17.68 9.66
N GLN A 535 -10.66 -16.73 9.58
CA GLN A 535 -11.52 -16.54 8.41
C GLN A 535 -10.71 -16.02 7.23
N ALA A 536 -9.78 -15.09 7.49
CA ALA A 536 -8.88 -14.56 6.46
C ALA A 536 -8.09 -15.69 5.78
N ILE A 537 -7.47 -16.56 6.58
CA ILE A 537 -6.70 -17.71 6.09
C ILE A 537 -7.57 -18.69 5.31
N ALA A 538 -8.79 -18.98 5.78
CA ALA A 538 -9.71 -19.86 5.06
C ALA A 538 -10.04 -19.33 3.65
N TYR A 539 -10.32 -18.04 3.52
CA TYR A 539 -10.59 -17.41 2.22
C TYR A 539 -9.35 -17.29 1.33
N HIS A 540 -8.18 -16.97 1.90
CA HIS A 540 -6.92 -17.01 1.15
C HIS A 540 -6.60 -18.43 0.65
N GLN A 541 -6.89 -19.47 1.44
CA GLN A 541 -6.73 -20.85 1.00
C GLN A 541 -7.69 -21.21 -0.15
N GLN A 542 -8.95 -20.76 -0.10
CA GLN A 542 -9.90 -20.95 -1.21
C GLN A 542 -9.41 -20.26 -2.50
N SER A 543 -8.87 -19.03 -2.39
CA SER A 543 -8.26 -18.33 -3.53
C SER A 543 -7.03 -19.07 -4.06
N LEU A 544 -6.18 -19.59 -3.17
CA LEU A 544 -4.98 -20.38 -3.51
C LEU A 544 -5.36 -21.67 -4.27
N ASP A 545 -6.31 -22.44 -3.75
CA ASP A 545 -6.77 -23.69 -4.35
C ASP A 545 -7.36 -23.46 -5.75
N LEU A 546 -8.13 -22.39 -5.93
CA LEU A 546 -8.71 -22.04 -7.23
C LEU A 546 -7.63 -21.58 -8.23
N ASN A 547 -6.67 -20.75 -7.80
CA ASN A 547 -5.56 -20.36 -8.66
C ASN A 547 -4.64 -21.52 -9.05
N GLN A 548 -4.51 -22.55 -8.19
CA GLN A 548 -3.83 -23.80 -8.54
C GLN A 548 -4.60 -24.58 -9.62
N GLN A 549 -5.93 -24.64 -9.53
CA GLN A 549 -6.77 -25.28 -10.55
C GLN A 549 -6.73 -24.55 -11.89
N LEU A 550 -6.53 -23.23 -11.86
CA LEU A 550 -6.36 -22.39 -13.05
C LEU A 550 -4.93 -22.39 -13.61
N ASP A 551 -4.02 -23.18 -13.02
CA ASP A 551 -2.58 -23.24 -13.36
C ASP A 551 -1.88 -21.86 -13.35
N ASN A 552 -2.40 -20.89 -12.59
CA ASN A 552 -1.86 -19.53 -12.51
C ASN A 552 -0.79 -19.43 -11.42
N GLN A 553 0.42 -19.91 -11.72
CA GLN A 553 1.53 -19.97 -10.76
C GLN A 553 1.90 -18.60 -10.15
N LYS A 554 1.76 -17.51 -10.91
CA LYS A 554 2.00 -16.14 -10.38
C LYS A 554 0.99 -15.79 -9.29
N ASN A 555 -0.28 -16.13 -9.47
CA ASN A 555 -1.28 -15.91 -8.43
C ASN A 555 -1.14 -16.88 -7.26
N VAL A 556 -0.73 -18.13 -7.49
CA VAL A 556 -0.42 -19.09 -6.42
C VAL A 556 0.68 -18.54 -5.50
N ALA A 557 1.77 -18.04 -6.09
CA ALA A 557 2.83 -17.31 -5.39
C ALA A 557 2.27 -16.14 -4.56
N ASN A 558 1.46 -15.27 -5.17
CA ASN A 558 0.82 -14.16 -4.46
C ASN A 558 -0.07 -14.61 -3.29
N GLN A 559 -0.83 -15.70 -3.41
CA GLN A 559 -1.66 -16.18 -2.30
C GLN A 559 -0.84 -16.77 -1.16
N TRP A 560 0.31 -17.41 -1.43
CA TRP A 560 1.25 -17.80 -0.37
C TRP A 560 1.77 -16.59 0.41
N TYR A 561 2.10 -15.50 -0.29
CA TYR A 561 2.46 -14.24 0.36
C TYR A 561 1.33 -13.70 1.25
N TRP A 562 0.08 -13.67 0.76
CA TRP A 562 -1.03 -13.14 1.57
C TRP A 562 -1.38 -14.02 2.78
N LEU A 563 -1.18 -15.34 2.66
CA LEU A 563 -1.21 -16.23 3.83
C LEU A 563 -0.07 -15.90 4.80
N ALA A 564 1.14 -15.64 4.29
CA ALA A 564 2.28 -15.25 5.10
C ALA A 564 2.02 -13.94 5.86
N ASP A 565 1.53 -12.92 5.16
CA ASP A 565 1.13 -11.62 5.70
C ASP A 565 0.04 -11.75 6.77
N CYS A 566 -1.00 -12.56 6.52
CA CYS A 566 -2.00 -12.90 7.53
C CYS A 566 -1.41 -13.57 8.78
N TYR A 567 -0.51 -14.55 8.61
CA TYR A 567 0.15 -15.20 9.74
C TYR A 567 1.08 -14.26 10.49
N GLN A 568 1.74 -13.32 9.79
CA GLN A 568 2.59 -12.31 10.40
C GLN A 568 1.79 -11.38 11.30
N ASP A 569 0.66 -10.84 10.81
CA ASP A 569 -0.23 -9.97 11.59
C ASP A 569 -0.87 -10.71 12.76
N TRP A 570 -1.15 -12.01 12.60
CA TRP A 570 -1.55 -12.87 13.70
C TRP A 570 -0.40 -13.18 14.70
N GLY A 571 0.85 -12.85 14.39
CA GLY A 571 2.01 -13.13 15.23
C GLY A 571 2.55 -14.57 15.15
N LYS A 572 2.09 -15.33 14.16
CA LYS A 572 2.54 -16.70 13.81
C LYS A 572 3.72 -16.66 12.85
N TYR A 573 4.82 -16.06 13.31
CA TYR A 573 5.98 -15.73 12.46
C TYR A 573 6.64 -16.91 11.75
N GLN A 574 6.67 -18.10 12.37
CA GLN A 574 7.24 -19.29 11.71
C GLN A 574 6.38 -19.71 10.51
N GLN A 575 5.05 -19.78 10.68
CA GLN A 575 4.14 -20.08 9.59
C GLN A 575 4.19 -19.02 8.48
N ALA A 576 4.35 -17.74 8.86
CA ALA A 576 4.54 -16.66 7.90
C ALA A 576 5.79 -16.91 7.03
N VAL A 577 6.94 -17.17 7.65
CA VAL A 577 8.18 -17.48 6.94
C VAL A 577 8.06 -18.75 6.08
N ASP A 578 7.40 -19.80 6.57
CA ASP A 578 7.21 -21.03 5.79
C ASP A 578 6.36 -20.80 4.53
N CYS A 579 5.34 -19.95 4.61
CA CYS A 579 4.53 -19.54 3.46
C CYS A 579 5.33 -18.65 2.48
N GLU A 580 6.11 -17.69 2.98
CA GLU A 580 6.93 -16.82 2.13
C GLU A 580 8.04 -17.61 1.40
N LEU A 581 8.61 -18.64 2.03
CA LEU A 581 9.56 -19.53 1.38
C LEU A 581 8.94 -20.33 0.24
N LYS A 582 7.63 -20.64 0.31
CA LYS A 582 6.90 -21.24 -0.82
C LYS A 582 6.66 -20.23 -1.94
N ASP A 583 6.30 -18.99 -1.60
CA ASP A 583 6.20 -17.89 -2.59
C ASP A 583 7.53 -17.74 -3.35
N LEU A 584 8.62 -17.57 -2.61
CA LEU A 584 9.97 -17.42 -3.15
C LEU A 584 10.37 -18.60 -4.07
N ALA A 585 10.08 -19.84 -3.67
CA ALA A 585 10.41 -21.02 -4.46
C ALA A 585 9.66 -21.05 -5.81
N ILE A 586 8.38 -20.62 -5.84
CA ILE A 586 7.61 -20.53 -7.10
C ILE A 586 8.18 -19.40 -7.98
N ARG A 587 8.47 -18.23 -7.41
CA ARG A 587 9.07 -17.11 -8.17
C ARG A 587 10.43 -17.47 -8.76
N GLN A 588 11.24 -18.24 -8.03
CA GLN A 588 12.50 -18.81 -8.55
C GLN A 588 12.28 -19.76 -9.73
N GLN A 589 11.21 -20.56 -9.71
CA GLN A 589 10.86 -21.44 -10.84
C GLN A 589 10.36 -20.65 -12.05
N LEU A 590 9.68 -19.52 -11.82
CA LEU A 590 9.23 -18.61 -12.88
C LEU A 590 10.36 -17.76 -13.47
N ASP A 591 11.55 -17.77 -12.86
CA ASP A 591 12.75 -17.02 -13.25
C ASP A 591 12.53 -15.50 -13.40
N ASP A 592 11.61 -14.95 -12.59
CA ASP A 592 11.35 -13.51 -12.53
C ASP A 592 12.24 -12.87 -11.46
N GLN A 593 13.42 -12.41 -11.87
CA GLN A 593 14.44 -11.87 -10.97
C GLN A 593 13.95 -10.67 -10.14
N SER A 594 13.05 -9.84 -10.67
CA SER A 594 12.49 -8.70 -9.94
C SER A 594 11.55 -9.19 -8.84
N GLU A 595 10.69 -10.16 -9.15
CA GLU A 595 9.77 -10.73 -8.18
C GLU A 595 10.50 -11.59 -7.12
N ILE A 596 11.60 -12.26 -7.48
CA ILE A 596 12.49 -12.94 -6.52
C ILE A 596 13.11 -11.91 -5.56
N ALA A 597 13.57 -10.76 -6.05
CA ALA A 597 14.08 -9.69 -5.21
C ALA A 597 13.01 -9.16 -4.25
N LEU A 598 11.77 -9.00 -4.71
CA LEU A 598 10.63 -8.60 -3.88
C LEU A 598 10.31 -9.64 -2.79
N ALA A 599 10.34 -10.93 -3.10
CA ALA A 599 10.12 -11.99 -2.11
C ALA A 599 11.24 -12.03 -1.04
N TYR A 600 12.50 -11.82 -1.41
CA TYR A 600 13.56 -11.66 -0.41
C TYR A 600 13.36 -10.44 0.49
N TRP A 601 12.85 -9.33 -0.05
CA TRP A 601 12.52 -8.16 0.76
C TRP A 601 11.39 -8.46 1.78
N LYS A 602 10.29 -9.09 1.32
CA LYS A 602 9.18 -9.53 2.19
C LYS A 602 9.65 -10.47 3.29
N LEU A 603 10.49 -11.45 2.94
CA LEU A 603 11.10 -12.37 3.90
C LEU A 603 11.97 -11.63 4.92
N GLY A 604 12.73 -10.61 4.47
CA GLY A 604 13.50 -9.73 5.35
C GLY A 604 12.61 -9.00 6.36
N TYR A 605 11.52 -8.40 5.91
CA TYR A 605 10.54 -7.72 6.75
C TYR A 605 9.88 -8.67 7.76
N MET A 606 9.54 -9.90 7.36
CA MET A 606 9.00 -10.92 8.28
C MET A 606 10.01 -11.31 9.37
N TYR A 607 11.28 -11.51 9.01
CA TYR A 607 12.31 -11.77 10.01
C TYR A 607 12.54 -10.58 10.94
N GLN A 608 12.47 -9.35 10.42
CA GLN A 608 12.61 -8.13 11.23
C GLN A 608 11.48 -8.03 12.26
N THR A 609 10.22 -8.21 11.84
CA THR A 609 9.06 -8.17 12.76
C THR A 609 9.08 -9.32 13.77
N TRP A 610 9.62 -10.49 13.41
CA TRP A 610 9.90 -11.57 14.35
C TRP A 610 11.03 -11.22 15.34
N GLY A 611 11.91 -10.28 15.00
CA GLY A 611 13.08 -9.89 15.78
C GLY A 611 14.35 -10.70 15.48
N LYS A 612 14.36 -11.45 14.37
CA LYS A 612 15.53 -12.16 13.83
C LYS A 612 16.34 -11.25 12.91
N TYR A 613 16.90 -10.18 13.47
CA TYR A 613 17.55 -9.11 12.70
C TYR A 613 18.71 -9.59 11.81
N SER A 614 19.46 -10.62 12.21
CA SER A 614 20.54 -11.17 11.36
C SER A 614 20.00 -11.79 10.07
N ASP A 615 18.91 -12.56 10.16
CA ASP A 615 18.28 -13.21 9.01
C ASP A 615 17.57 -12.17 8.15
N ALA A 616 16.95 -11.16 8.78
CA ALA A 616 16.35 -10.03 8.09
C ALA A 616 17.37 -9.28 7.22
N ILE A 617 18.52 -8.92 7.79
CA ILE A 617 19.60 -8.25 7.06
C ILE A 617 20.12 -9.11 5.91
N ALA A 618 20.29 -10.41 6.10
CA ALA A 618 20.72 -11.31 5.04
C ALA A 618 19.73 -11.30 3.86
N SER A 619 18.42 -11.40 4.14
CA SER A 619 17.37 -11.36 3.12
C SER A 619 17.29 -10.00 2.41
N HIS A 620 17.35 -8.89 3.15
CA HIS A 620 17.39 -7.55 2.55
C HIS A 620 18.64 -7.34 1.68
N GLN A 621 19.79 -7.91 2.05
CA GLN A 621 21.00 -7.87 1.21
C GLN A 621 20.84 -8.66 -0.08
N GLN A 622 20.20 -9.84 -0.05
CA GLN A 622 19.89 -10.59 -1.28
C GLN A 622 18.98 -9.79 -2.21
N SER A 623 17.91 -9.20 -1.66
CA SER A 623 17.01 -8.32 -2.42
C SER A 623 17.77 -7.15 -3.06
N ARG A 624 18.59 -6.44 -2.27
CA ARG A 624 19.42 -5.34 -2.73
C ARG A 624 20.35 -5.74 -3.87
N ASP A 625 21.03 -6.87 -3.73
CA ASP A 625 22.03 -7.31 -4.71
C ASP A 625 21.36 -7.69 -6.04
N LEU A 626 20.14 -8.26 -6.01
CA LEU A 626 19.34 -8.52 -7.20
C LEU A 626 18.88 -7.21 -7.87
N TYR A 627 18.31 -6.27 -7.13
CA TYR A 627 17.91 -4.97 -7.70
C TYR A 627 19.08 -4.19 -8.28
N HIS A 628 20.28 -4.29 -7.66
CA HIS A 628 21.50 -3.74 -8.22
C HIS A 628 21.90 -4.42 -9.54
N GLN A 629 21.79 -5.75 -9.64
CA GLN A 629 22.07 -6.48 -10.88
C GLN A 629 21.09 -6.15 -12.01
N LEU A 630 19.84 -5.84 -11.66
CA LEU A 630 18.79 -5.43 -12.60
C LEU A 630 18.88 -3.95 -13.01
N ASP A 631 19.83 -3.19 -12.45
CA ASP A 631 19.98 -1.74 -12.65
C ASP A 631 18.71 -0.93 -12.29
N LEU A 632 17.93 -1.45 -11.33
CA LEU A 632 16.71 -0.80 -10.82
C LEU A 632 17.06 0.13 -9.65
N GLN A 633 17.59 1.31 -9.98
CA GLN A 633 18.16 2.25 -9.00
C GLN A 633 17.15 2.72 -7.92
N LYS A 634 15.88 2.91 -8.27
CA LYS A 634 14.84 3.33 -7.31
C LYS A 634 14.54 2.24 -6.27
N ASP A 635 14.47 0.98 -6.72
CA ASP A 635 14.28 -0.17 -5.84
C ASP A 635 15.52 -0.44 -5.00
N LEU A 636 16.71 -0.26 -5.58
CA LEU A 636 17.98 -0.33 -4.86
C LEU A 636 18.04 0.67 -3.69
N ALA A 637 17.62 1.93 -3.93
CA ALA A 637 17.53 2.95 -2.89
C ALA A 637 16.56 2.51 -1.77
N THR A 638 15.40 1.97 -2.17
CA THR A 638 14.40 1.42 -1.24
C THR A 638 14.97 0.26 -0.41
N GLN A 639 15.82 -0.61 -0.96
CA GLN A 639 16.46 -1.67 -0.17
C GLN A 639 17.49 -1.14 0.83
N TRP A 640 18.19 -0.03 0.51
CA TRP A 640 19.06 0.63 1.49
C TRP A 640 18.25 1.22 2.65
N TYR A 641 17.07 1.77 2.39
CA TYR A 641 16.12 2.20 3.41
C TYR A 641 15.71 1.03 4.32
N TRP A 642 15.28 -0.12 3.77
CA TRP A 642 14.87 -1.26 4.60
C TRP A 642 16.01 -1.85 5.43
N LEU A 643 17.25 -1.83 4.91
CA LEU A 643 18.43 -2.15 5.71
C LEU A 643 18.66 -1.14 6.84
N ALA A 644 18.43 0.15 6.59
CA ALA A 644 18.54 1.19 7.61
C ALA A 644 17.52 1.01 8.72
N ASP A 645 16.25 0.79 8.35
CA ASP A 645 15.13 0.51 9.24
C ASP A 645 15.41 -0.73 10.12
N CYS A 646 15.84 -1.84 9.50
CA CYS A 646 16.21 -3.06 10.23
C CYS A 646 17.37 -2.84 11.22
N TYR A 647 18.40 -2.07 10.83
CA TYR A 647 19.49 -1.71 11.75
C TYR A 647 19.01 -0.79 12.88
N GLN A 648 18.09 0.14 12.60
CA GLN A 648 17.50 1.01 13.61
C GLN A 648 16.70 0.20 14.64
N ASP A 649 15.87 -0.74 14.20
CA ASP A 649 15.12 -1.64 15.08
C ASP A 649 16.04 -2.53 15.93
N TRP A 650 17.17 -2.95 15.37
CA TRP A 650 18.20 -3.67 16.12
C TRP A 650 18.94 -2.76 17.12
N GLY A 651 18.83 -1.43 17.01
CA GLY A 651 19.55 -0.44 17.83
C GLY A 651 20.98 -0.15 17.34
N ARG A 652 21.30 -0.53 16.10
CA ARG A 652 22.58 -0.30 15.41
C ARG A 652 22.54 1.01 14.61
N TYR A 653 22.35 2.12 15.32
CA TYR A 653 22.05 3.42 14.72
C TYR A 653 23.11 3.95 13.74
N GLN A 654 24.41 3.70 13.96
CA GLN A 654 25.44 4.14 13.01
C GLN A 654 25.30 3.41 11.67
N GLN A 655 25.10 2.09 11.68
CA GLN A 655 24.86 1.34 10.45
C GLN A 655 23.55 1.77 9.76
N ALA A 656 22.51 2.10 10.55
CA ALA A 656 21.28 2.64 10.02
C ALA A 656 21.52 3.95 9.24
N VAL A 657 22.24 4.90 9.84
CA VAL A 657 22.63 6.16 9.19
C VAL A 657 23.45 5.91 7.93
N ASP A 658 24.45 5.01 7.97
CA ASP A 658 25.30 4.70 6.82
C ASP A 658 24.49 4.14 5.62
N CYS A 659 23.50 3.29 5.89
CA CYS A 659 22.57 2.79 4.88
C CYS A 659 21.66 3.90 4.34
N GLN A 660 21.09 4.72 5.23
CA GLN A 660 20.17 5.79 4.84
C GLN A 660 20.85 6.89 4.01
N LEU A 661 22.14 7.16 4.25
CA LEU A 661 22.92 8.07 3.41
C LEU A 661 23.15 7.53 1.99
N LYS A 662 23.18 6.21 1.80
CA LYS A 662 23.24 5.60 0.44
C LYS A 662 21.91 5.72 -0.29
N ASP A 663 20.80 5.48 0.41
CA ASP A 663 19.44 5.74 -0.11
C ASP A 663 19.32 7.19 -0.59
N LEU A 664 19.65 8.16 0.28
CA LEU A 664 19.65 9.59 -0.04
C LEU A 664 20.49 9.91 -1.28
N ALA A 665 21.71 9.38 -1.37
CA ALA A 665 22.60 9.65 -2.50
C ALA A 665 22.04 9.15 -3.83
N ILE A 666 21.42 7.97 -3.85
CA ILE A 666 20.79 7.42 -5.07
C ILE A 666 19.58 8.27 -5.45
N ARG A 667 18.71 8.64 -4.49
CA ARG A 667 17.54 9.49 -4.77
C ARG A 667 17.91 10.87 -5.30
N GLN A 668 19.00 11.46 -4.79
CA GLN A 668 19.55 12.71 -5.34
C GLN A 668 20.04 12.55 -6.78
N GLN A 669 20.68 11.43 -7.11
CA GLN A 669 21.12 11.15 -8.49
C GLN A 669 19.94 10.95 -9.46
N LEU A 670 18.83 10.41 -8.96
CA LEU A 670 17.60 10.20 -9.73
C LEU A 670 16.73 11.47 -9.85
N ASP A 671 17.13 12.58 -9.22
CA ASP A 671 16.31 13.80 -9.09
C ASP A 671 14.91 13.52 -8.48
N ASP A 672 14.82 12.52 -7.60
CA ASP A 672 13.61 12.15 -6.86
C ASP A 672 13.43 13.07 -5.65
N GLN A 673 13.05 14.33 -5.87
CA GLN A 673 12.89 15.33 -4.80
C GLN A 673 11.94 14.86 -3.67
N PRO A 674 10.77 14.25 -3.94
CA PRO A 674 9.94 13.67 -2.89
C PRO A 674 10.63 12.57 -2.08
N GLY A 675 11.41 11.72 -2.75
CA GLY A 675 12.21 10.69 -2.10
C GLY A 675 13.37 11.25 -1.29
N VAL A 676 14.04 12.32 -1.75
CA VAL A 676 15.07 13.04 -0.99
C VAL A 676 14.47 13.63 0.30
N ALA A 677 13.28 14.22 0.22
CA ALA A 677 12.56 14.70 1.40
C ALA A 677 12.24 13.57 2.38
N SER A 678 11.82 12.41 1.86
CA SER A 678 11.58 11.21 2.66
C SER A 678 12.86 10.70 3.32
N ALA A 679 13.98 10.66 2.59
CA ALA A 679 15.25 10.18 3.11
C ALA A 679 15.82 11.10 4.20
N TYR A 680 15.61 12.42 4.11
CA TYR A 680 15.90 13.34 5.22
C TYR A 680 14.99 13.09 6.42
N PHE A 681 13.69 12.83 6.19
CA PHE A 681 12.78 12.46 7.27
C PHE A 681 13.28 11.21 8.03
N GLU A 682 13.68 10.16 7.31
CA GLU A 682 14.20 8.92 7.91
C GLU A 682 15.50 9.14 8.69
N LEU A 683 16.42 9.98 8.17
CA LEU A 683 17.60 10.37 8.95
C LEU A 683 17.21 11.09 10.25
N GLY A 684 16.23 12.00 10.17
CA GLY A 684 15.65 12.66 11.34
C GLY A 684 15.12 11.65 12.37
N TYR A 685 14.35 10.68 11.90
CA TYR A 685 13.78 9.61 12.72
C TYR A 685 14.85 8.74 13.39
N ILE A 686 15.84 8.27 12.63
CA ILE A 686 16.97 7.47 13.15
C ILE A 686 17.76 8.25 14.21
N TYR A 687 18.07 9.53 13.96
CA TYR A 687 18.80 10.35 14.93
C TYR A 687 17.97 10.66 16.18
N ASN A 688 16.65 10.80 16.06
CA ASN A 688 15.76 10.93 17.21
C ASN A 688 15.79 9.65 18.06
N ALA A 689 15.61 8.49 17.44
CA ALA A 689 15.70 7.19 18.12
C ALA A 689 17.08 6.94 18.76
N TRP A 690 18.14 7.52 18.20
CA TRP A 690 19.49 7.50 18.77
C TRP A 690 19.70 8.51 19.93
N GLY A 691 18.74 9.40 20.19
CA GLY A 691 18.85 10.46 21.20
C GLY A 691 19.72 11.65 20.78
N LYS A 692 20.05 11.77 19.49
CA LYS A 692 20.82 12.89 18.91
C LYS A 692 19.87 13.95 18.35
N TYR A 693 19.11 14.57 19.24
CA TYR A 693 17.99 15.46 18.90
C TYR A 693 18.39 16.65 18.01
N ASP A 694 19.57 17.24 18.20
CA ASP A 694 20.06 18.35 17.36
C ASP A 694 20.16 17.96 15.87
N GLN A 695 20.72 16.79 15.60
CA GLN A 695 20.84 16.27 14.23
C GLN A 695 19.47 15.91 13.67
N ALA A 696 18.63 15.28 14.49
CA ALA A 696 17.27 14.90 14.12
C ALA A 696 16.46 16.12 13.66
N ILE A 697 16.50 17.21 14.43
CA ILE A 697 15.82 18.47 14.10
C ILE A 697 16.34 19.06 12.78
N GLY A 698 17.66 19.06 12.57
CA GLY A 698 18.26 19.56 11.33
C GLY A 698 17.73 18.82 10.10
N TYR A 699 17.69 17.50 10.15
CA TYR A 699 17.17 16.69 9.04
C TYR A 699 15.65 16.80 8.84
N HIS A 700 14.87 16.86 9.93
CA HIS A 700 13.44 17.13 9.81
C HIS A 700 13.15 18.51 9.22
N GLN A 701 13.96 19.53 9.51
CA GLN A 701 13.84 20.85 8.89
C GLN A 701 14.14 20.82 7.39
N GLN A 702 15.16 20.09 6.95
CA GLN A 702 15.46 19.92 5.53
C GLN A 702 14.34 19.18 4.79
N SER A 703 13.78 18.13 5.41
CA SER A 703 12.60 17.43 4.88
C SER A 703 11.39 18.35 4.77
N LEU A 704 11.15 19.16 5.80
CA LEU A 704 10.06 20.12 5.86
C LEU A 704 10.16 21.18 4.76
N GLU A 705 11.33 21.80 4.60
CA GLU A 705 11.58 22.82 3.58
C GLU A 705 11.36 22.25 2.18
N LEU A 706 11.85 21.04 1.92
CA LEU A 706 11.68 20.40 0.62
C LEU A 706 10.22 20.01 0.34
N TYR A 707 9.49 19.48 1.33
CA TYR A 707 8.06 19.21 1.16
C TYR A 707 7.23 20.48 0.97
N ASP A 708 7.61 21.60 1.58
CA ASP A 708 6.96 22.90 1.38
C ASP A 708 7.22 23.43 -0.03
N GLN A 709 8.46 23.33 -0.54
CA GLN A 709 8.80 23.66 -1.93
C GLN A 709 8.05 22.80 -2.96
N LEU A 710 7.69 21.56 -2.59
CA LEU A 710 6.92 20.64 -3.43
C LEU A 710 5.39 20.80 -3.27
N ASP A 711 4.93 21.80 -2.53
CA ASP A 711 3.52 22.05 -2.21
C ASP A 711 2.80 20.83 -1.59
N LYS A 712 3.54 19.95 -0.90
CA LYS A 712 2.98 18.76 -0.23
C LYS A 712 2.56 19.11 1.20
N GLN A 713 1.55 19.96 1.34
CA GLN A 713 1.12 20.53 2.62
C GLN A 713 0.75 19.49 3.69
N LYS A 714 0.21 18.32 3.31
CA LYS A 714 -0.03 17.21 4.25
C LYS A 714 1.29 16.64 4.81
N ASN A 715 2.33 16.54 3.98
CA ASN A 715 3.67 16.14 4.40
C ASN A 715 4.33 17.22 5.27
N VAL A 716 4.15 18.51 4.96
CA VAL A 716 4.62 19.62 5.82
C VAL A 716 3.99 19.53 7.20
N ALA A 717 2.68 19.31 7.30
CA ALA A 717 1.99 19.09 8.57
C ALA A 717 2.52 17.85 9.33
N ASN A 718 2.87 16.78 8.62
CA ASN A 718 3.52 15.60 9.22
C ASN A 718 4.92 15.92 9.73
N GLN A 719 5.74 16.70 9.01
CA GLN A 719 7.08 17.09 9.48
C GLN A 719 7.03 17.99 10.71
N TRP A 720 6.06 18.90 10.81
CA TRP A 720 5.82 19.65 12.04
C TRP A 720 5.50 18.74 13.23
N TYR A 721 4.75 17.67 13.00
CA TYR A 721 4.51 16.65 14.03
C TYR A 721 5.81 15.96 14.46
N TRP A 722 6.65 15.50 13.52
CA TRP A 722 7.90 14.82 13.87
C TRP A 722 8.91 15.73 14.57
N LEU A 723 8.96 17.00 14.19
CA LEU A 723 9.70 18.03 14.95
C LEU A 723 9.14 18.18 16.37
N ALA A 724 7.81 18.19 16.52
CA ALA A 724 7.18 18.25 17.84
C ALA A 724 7.50 17.00 18.69
N ASP A 725 7.45 15.82 18.09
CA ASP A 725 7.79 14.54 18.72
C ASP A 725 9.25 14.54 19.19
N CYS A 726 10.17 15.00 18.34
CA CYS A 726 11.59 15.15 18.67
C CYS A 726 11.83 16.16 19.81
N TYR A 727 11.17 17.31 19.77
CA TYR A 727 11.27 18.27 20.88
C TYR A 727 10.66 17.74 22.17
N ARG A 728 9.56 16.98 22.11
CA ARG A 728 8.95 16.33 23.27
C ARG A 728 9.91 15.32 23.89
N ASP A 729 10.54 14.48 23.07
CA ASP A 729 11.48 13.46 23.53
C ASP A 729 12.77 14.09 24.09
N TRP A 730 13.18 15.24 23.54
CA TRP A 730 14.24 16.06 24.12
C TRP A 730 13.83 16.79 25.43
N GLY A 731 12.54 16.81 25.79
CA GLY A 731 12.03 17.54 26.95
C GLY A 731 11.82 19.05 26.74
N LYS A 732 11.89 19.52 25.49
CA LYS A 732 11.62 20.91 25.07
C LYS A 732 10.14 21.09 24.74
N TYR A 733 9.29 20.93 25.75
CA TYR A 733 7.85 20.83 25.57
C TYR A 733 7.18 22.06 24.94
N GLN A 734 7.64 23.28 25.24
CA GLN A 734 7.07 24.49 24.63
C GLN A 734 7.31 24.51 23.11
N GLN A 735 8.54 24.19 22.68
CA GLN A 735 8.86 24.08 21.26
C GLN A 735 8.06 22.96 20.59
N ALA A 736 7.83 21.85 21.30
CA ALA A 736 6.98 20.77 20.81
C ALA A 736 5.54 21.24 20.56
N VAL A 737 4.95 21.98 21.51
CA VAL A 737 3.61 22.58 21.35
C VAL A 737 3.58 23.54 20.17
N ASP A 738 4.56 24.43 20.04
CA ASP A 738 4.62 25.42 18.96
C ASP A 738 4.66 24.74 17.57
N CYS A 739 5.48 23.70 17.42
CA CYS A 739 5.55 22.89 16.19
C CYS A 739 4.21 22.21 15.90
N GLN A 740 3.60 21.58 16.90
CA GLN A 740 2.36 20.84 16.73
C GLN A 740 1.18 21.77 16.36
N LEU A 741 1.15 22.98 16.89
CA LEU A 741 0.15 24.00 16.52
C LEU A 741 0.28 24.46 15.06
N LYS A 742 1.51 24.54 14.51
CA LYS A 742 1.71 24.84 13.08
C LYS A 742 1.16 23.71 12.21
N GLY A 743 1.44 22.46 12.57
CA GLY A 743 0.89 21.29 11.86
C GLY A 743 -0.64 21.25 11.91
N LEU A 744 -1.24 21.55 13.08
CA LEU A 744 -2.68 21.66 13.25
C LEU A 744 -3.30 22.72 12.34
N ALA A 745 -2.70 23.91 12.26
CA ALA A 745 -3.21 25.00 11.43
C ALA A 745 -3.27 24.61 9.94
N ILE A 746 -2.24 23.91 9.45
CA ILE A 746 -2.23 23.42 8.05
C ILE A 746 -3.35 22.39 7.85
N ARG A 747 -3.53 21.44 8.77
CA ARG A 747 -4.61 20.44 8.66
C ARG A 747 -6.01 21.06 8.65
N GLN A 748 -6.23 22.10 9.45
CA GLN A 748 -7.48 22.86 9.42
C GLN A 748 -7.69 23.56 8.07
N GLN A 749 -6.64 24.11 7.46
CA GLN A 749 -6.72 24.71 6.12
C GLN A 749 -7.01 23.68 5.02
N LEU A 750 -6.52 22.45 5.19
CA LEU A 750 -6.76 21.33 4.26
C LEU A 750 -8.11 20.64 4.47
N ASP A 751 -8.90 21.07 5.47
CA ASP A 751 -10.13 20.39 5.91
C ASP A 751 -9.92 18.90 6.25
N ASP A 752 -8.73 18.56 6.76
CA ASP A 752 -8.35 17.22 7.20
C ASP A 752 -8.89 16.96 8.62
N GLN A 753 -10.20 16.77 8.75
CA GLN A 753 -10.85 16.58 10.06
C GLN A 753 -10.26 15.41 10.87
N PRO A 754 -9.99 14.21 10.29
CA PRO A 754 -9.30 13.14 11.02
C PRO A 754 -7.90 13.56 11.47
N GLY A 755 -7.16 14.29 10.63
CA GLY A 755 -5.85 14.82 11.00
C GLY A 755 -5.91 15.91 12.07
N VAL A 756 -6.96 16.73 12.12
CA VAL A 756 -7.20 17.71 13.19
C VAL A 756 -7.43 17.00 14.51
N ALA A 757 -8.25 15.95 14.53
CA ALA A 757 -8.46 15.12 15.73
C ALA A 757 -7.14 14.49 16.20
N SER A 758 -6.39 13.86 15.28
CA SER A 758 -5.06 13.31 15.55
C SER A 758 -4.09 14.38 16.09
N ALA A 759 -4.16 15.60 15.58
CA ALA A 759 -3.30 16.69 16.04
C ALA A 759 -3.63 17.14 17.47
N TYR A 760 -4.92 17.15 17.87
CA TYR A 760 -5.33 17.35 19.26
C TYR A 760 -4.85 16.21 20.16
N LEU A 761 -5.00 14.94 19.74
CA LEU A 761 -4.48 13.79 20.47
C LEU A 761 -2.96 13.92 20.75
N LYS A 762 -2.21 14.35 19.74
CA LYS A 762 -0.76 14.56 19.83
C LYS A 762 -0.39 15.74 20.74
N LEU A 763 -1.12 16.86 20.68
CA LEU A 763 -0.97 17.96 21.65
C LEU A 763 -1.21 17.48 23.08
N ALA A 764 -2.26 16.68 23.29
CA ALA A 764 -2.58 16.12 24.58
C ALA A 764 -1.42 15.26 25.13
N ARG A 765 -0.83 14.40 24.29
CA ARG A 765 0.35 13.60 24.65
C ARG A 765 1.57 14.45 25.01
N ILE A 766 1.80 15.58 24.32
CA ILE A 766 2.89 16.51 24.67
C ILE A 766 2.65 17.13 26.04
N TYR A 767 1.44 17.61 26.33
CA TYR A 767 1.10 18.18 27.63
C TYR A 767 1.13 17.12 28.75
N GLN A 768 0.71 15.88 28.49
CA GLN A 768 0.83 14.76 29.43
C GLN A 768 2.30 14.49 29.76
N ALA A 769 3.18 14.43 28.76
CA ALA A 769 4.62 14.26 28.97
C ALA A 769 5.25 15.44 29.75
N TRP A 770 4.73 16.66 29.56
CA TRP A 770 5.11 17.84 30.33
C TRP A 770 4.54 17.85 31.77
N GLY A 771 3.60 16.96 32.09
CA GLY A 771 2.90 16.94 33.38
C GLY A 771 1.82 18.02 33.55
N GLN A 772 1.40 18.63 32.44
CA GLN A 772 0.30 19.61 32.35
C GLN A 772 -1.02 18.87 32.06
N TYR A 773 -1.47 18.08 33.04
CA TYR A 773 -2.55 17.12 32.85
C TYR A 773 -3.91 17.75 32.50
N GLU A 774 -4.22 18.95 33.02
CA GLU A 774 -5.49 19.63 32.73
C GLU A 774 -5.61 20.01 31.25
N GLN A 775 -4.53 20.56 30.68
CA GLN A 775 -4.44 20.88 29.27
C GLN A 775 -4.45 19.62 28.42
N ALA A 776 -3.75 18.57 28.86
CA ALA A 776 -3.75 17.28 28.17
C ALA A 776 -5.19 16.73 28.06
N ILE A 777 -5.93 16.71 29.16
CA ILE A 777 -7.32 16.22 29.19
C ILE A 777 -8.23 17.04 28.27
N ALA A 778 -8.09 18.37 28.25
CA ALA A 778 -8.88 19.22 27.37
C ALA A 778 -8.68 18.86 25.88
N TYR A 779 -7.43 18.65 25.46
CA TYR A 779 -7.14 18.24 24.08
C TYR A 779 -7.55 16.79 23.78
N TYR A 780 -7.42 15.87 24.74
CA TYR A 780 -7.97 14.52 24.59
C TYR A 780 -9.48 14.54 24.35
N GLN A 781 -10.22 15.38 25.09
CA GLN A 781 -11.66 15.53 24.91
C GLN A 781 -12.03 16.13 23.54
N GLN A 782 -11.28 17.11 23.05
CA GLN A 782 -11.49 17.69 21.71
C GLN A 782 -11.26 16.65 20.60
N SER A 783 -10.17 15.87 20.72
CA SER A 783 -9.90 14.76 19.80
C SER A 783 -11.04 13.74 19.80
N LEU A 784 -11.48 13.35 21.00
CA LEU A 784 -12.54 12.35 21.19
C LEU A 784 -13.88 12.81 20.62
N GLU A 785 -14.26 14.07 20.83
CA GLU A 785 -15.49 14.64 20.29
C GLU A 785 -15.47 14.63 18.76
N LEU A 786 -14.34 15.02 18.15
CA LEU A 786 -14.22 15.07 16.70
C LEU A 786 -14.23 13.66 16.07
N TYR A 787 -13.49 12.70 16.64
CA TYR A 787 -13.55 11.31 16.17
C TYR A 787 -14.95 10.70 16.30
N HIS A 788 -15.68 11.04 17.36
CA HIS A 788 -17.06 10.61 17.54
C HIS A 788 -17.99 11.23 16.47
N GLN A 789 -17.80 12.50 16.11
CA GLN A 789 -18.57 13.15 15.04
C GLN A 789 -18.30 12.53 13.67
N LEU A 790 -17.10 12.01 13.44
CA LEU A 790 -16.68 11.35 12.20
C LEU A 790 -17.09 9.86 12.12
N ASP A 791 -17.76 9.32 13.14
CA ASP A 791 -18.12 7.90 13.26
C ASP A 791 -16.90 6.95 13.17
N LEU A 792 -15.74 7.40 13.65
CA LEU A 792 -14.49 6.64 13.68
C LEU A 792 -14.35 5.92 15.04
N GLN A 793 -15.13 4.87 15.24
CA GLN A 793 -15.28 4.19 16.54
C GLN A 793 -13.95 3.64 17.10
N GLN A 794 -13.04 3.20 16.24
CA GLN A 794 -11.71 2.73 16.66
C GLN A 794 -10.88 3.89 17.24
N ASP A 795 -10.82 5.04 16.56
CA ASP A 795 -10.12 6.22 17.06
C ASP A 795 -10.76 6.80 18.34
N VAL A 796 -12.08 6.63 18.52
CA VAL A 796 -12.78 6.97 19.78
C VAL A 796 -12.32 6.08 20.92
N ALA A 797 -12.19 4.77 20.68
CA ALA A 797 -11.66 3.81 21.67
C ALA A 797 -10.21 4.17 22.05
N ASP A 798 -9.36 4.42 21.06
CA ASP A 798 -7.97 4.85 21.28
C ASP A 798 -7.90 6.18 22.06
N SER A 799 -8.79 7.13 21.77
CA SER A 799 -8.86 8.39 22.51
C SER A 799 -9.27 8.20 23.98
N TRP A 800 -10.21 7.28 24.26
CA TRP A 800 -10.54 6.90 25.65
C TRP A 800 -9.37 6.23 26.35
N TYR A 801 -8.63 5.37 25.66
CA TYR A 801 -7.41 4.74 26.17
C TYR A 801 -6.39 5.79 26.59
N TRP A 802 -6.02 6.73 25.70
CA TRP A 802 -5.01 7.74 26.01
C TRP A 802 -5.46 8.72 27.10
N LEU A 803 -6.76 9.05 27.15
CA LEU A 803 -7.32 9.85 28.24
C LEU A 803 -7.24 9.11 29.59
N GLY A 804 -7.54 7.81 29.60
CA GLY A 804 -7.38 6.95 30.78
C GLY A 804 -5.92 6.85 31.24
N ASP A 805 -4.99 6.70 30.30
CA ASP A 805 -3.55 6.70 30.54
C ASP A 805 -3.07 8.02 31.16
N CYS A 806 -3.59 9.16 30.68
CA CYS A 806 -3.31 10.48 31.25
C CYS A 806 -3.82 10.63 32.68
N TYR A 807 -5.04 10.15 32.98
CA TYR A 807 -5.56 10.14 34.35
C TYR A 807 -4.74 9.23 35.27
N ARG A 808 -4.30 8.07 34.79
CA ARG A 808 -3.41 7.15 35.53
C ARG A 808 -2.09 7.85 35.87
N ASP A 809 -1.46 8.51 34.90
CA ASP A 809 -0.20 9.24 35.11
C ASP A 809 -0.37 10.41 36.09
N TRP A 810 -1.53 11.07 36.09
CA TRP A 810 -1.87 12.10 37.08
C TRP A 810 -2.08 11.52 38.50
N GLY A 811 -2.37 10.23 38.61
CA GLY A 811 -2.73 9.55 39.87
C GLY A 811 -4.23 9.58 40.18
N LYS A 812 -5.07 9.95 39.19
CA LYS A 812 -6.53 9.91 39.26
C LYS A 812 -7.05 8.55 38.78
N TYR A 813 -6.79 7.52 39.58
CA TYR A 813 -6.99 6.14 39.16
C TYR A 813 -8.45 5.75 38.91
N GLN A 814 -9.41 6.35 39.63
CA GLN A 814 -10.83 6.05 39.40
C GLN A 814 -11.29 6.57 38.03
N GLU A 815 -10.95 7.81 37.70
CA GLU A 815 -11.23 8.41 36.40
C GLU A 815 -10.54 7.67 35.25
N ALA A 816 -9.33 7.14 35.51
CA ALA A 816 -8.63 6.27 34.57
C ALA A 816 -9.40 4.98 34.29
N VAL A 817 -9.93 4.32 35.33
CA VAL A 817 -10.79 3.13 35.19
C VAL A 817 -12.06 3.46 34.41
N ASP A 818 -12.72 4.57 34.71
CA ASP A 818 -13.96 4.97 34.04
C ASP A 818 -13.75 5.20 32.53
N CYS A 819 -12.62 5.80 32.13
CA CYS A 819 -12.25 5.96 30.72
C CYS A 819 -11.96 4.60 30.07
N GLN A 820 -11.19 3.75 30.73
CA GLN A 820 -10.83 2.43 30.21
C GLN A 820 -12.04 1.49 30.06
N LEU A 821 -13.07 1.64 30.90
CA LEU A 821 -14.33 0.91 30.75
C LEU A 821 -15.13 1.35 29.51
N LYS A 822 -15.01 2.61 29.08
CA LYS A 822 -15.63 3.09 27.83
C LYS A 822 -14.92 2.53 26.60
N ASP A 823 -13.59 2.55 26.61
CA ASP A 823 -12.77 1.86 25.60
C ASP A 823 -13.16 0.37 25.52
N LEU A 824 -13.21 -0.32 26.67
CA LEU A 824 -13.62 -1.72 26.74
C LEU A 824 -15.01 -1.96 26.10
N ALA A 825 -15.98 -1.10 26.38
CA ALA A 825 -17.33 -1.22 25.83
C ALA A 825 -17.37 -1.05 24.30
N ILE A 826 -16.59 -0.12 23.75
CA ILE A 826 -16.49 0.08 22.29
C ILE A 826 -15.75 -1.10 21.65
N SER A 827 -14.63 -1.52 22.25
CA SER A 827 -13.86 -2.69 21.81
C SER A 827 -14.71 -3.97 21.78
N GLN A 828 -15.63 -4.14 22.73
CA GLN A 828 -16.63 -5.23 22.71
C GLN A 828 -17.62 -5.11 21.54
N GLN A 829 -18.08 -3.90 21.22
CA GLN A 829 -19.01 -3.66 20.11
C GLN A 829 -18.35 -3.90 18.74
N LEU A 830 -17.07 -3.57 18.59
CA LEU A 830 -16.31 -3.78 17.36
C LEU A 830 -15.98 -5.26 17.10
N ASP A 831 -16.21 -6.15 18.08
CA ASP A 831 -15.91 -7.58 18.02
C ASP A 831 -14.44 -7.87 17.66
N TYR A 832 -13.53 -6.98 18.11
CA TYR A 832 -12.10 -7.12 17.88
C TYR A 832 -11.40 -7.63 19.15
N GLN A 833 -11.21 -8.94 19.20
CA GLN A 833 -10.73 -9.66 20.39
C GLN A 833 -9.33 -9.22 20.90
N PRO A 834 -8.36 -8.84 20.05
CA PRO A 834 -7.08 -8.32 20.55
C PRO A 834 -7.22 -7.00 21.33
N ASN A 835 -8.03 -6.04 20.85
CA ASN A 835 -8.28 -4.78 21.59
C ASN A 835 -8.98 -5.06 22.93
N LEU A 836 -9.87 -6.05 22.97
CA LEU A 836 -10.50 -6.47 24.22
C LEU A 836 -9.47 -6.98 25.24
N ALA A 837 -8.52 -7.81 24.81
CA ALA A 837 -7.43 -8.30 25.64
C ALA A 837 -6.50 -7.16 26.11
N ASP A 838 -6.21 -6.20 25.22
CA ASP A 838 -5.43 -4.99 25.53
C ASP A 838 -6.15 -4.13 26.57
N ALA A 839 -7.46 -3.90 26.43
CA ALA A 839 -8.24 -3.10 27.37
C ALA A 839 -8.26 -3.71 28.79
N TYR A 840 -8.37 -5.03 28.91
CA TYR A 840 -8.20 -5.72 30.20
C TYR A 840 -6.78 -5.58 30.75
N TYR A 841 -5.76 -5.68 29.89
CA TYR A 841 -4.38 -5.43 30.28
C TYR A 841 -4.19 -4.02 30.83
N GLN A 842 -4.77 -2.99 30.20
CA GLN A 842 -4.70 -1.61 30.68
C GLN A 842 -5.41 -1.42 32.02
N LEU A 843 -6.58 -2.03 32.24
CA LEU A 843 -7.22 -2.05 33.56
C LEU A 843 -6.30 -2.68 34.62
N GLY A 844 -5.65 -3.80 34.27
CA GLY A 844 -4.66 -4.44 35.13
C GLY A 844 -3.52 -3.50 35.53
N ARG A 845 -2.99 -2.72 34.58
CA ARG A 845 -1.95 -1.71 34.84
C ARG A 845 -2.42 -0.59 35.76
N ILE A 846 -3.62 -0.04 35.51
CA ILE A 846 -4.19 1.04 36.33
C ILE A 846 -4.32 0.57 37.79
N TYR A 847 -4.88 -0.63 38.01
CA TYR A 847 -5.01 -1.19 39.35
C TYR A 847 -3.66 -1.53 39.99
N GLN A 848 -2.68 -2.00 39.21
CA GLN A 848 -1.32 -2.25 39.70
C GLN A 848 -0.66 -0.95 40.19
N ASP A 849 -0.76 0.14 39.42
CA ASP A 849 -0.18 1.43 39.78
C ASP A 849 -0.87 2.07 40.99
N TRP A 850 -2.19 1.88 41.11
CA TRP A 850 -3.00 2.24 42.28
C TRP A 850 -2.64 1.41 43.54
N GLY A 851 -1.96 0.26 43.38
CA GLY A 851 -1.60 -0.64 44.48
C GLY A 851 -2.71 -1.61 44.89
N LYS A 852 -3.73 -1.79 44.05
CA LYS A 852 -4.81 -2.79 44.21
C LYS A 852 -4.45 -4.06 43.42
N TYR A 853 -3.45 -4.79 43.92
CA TYR A 853 -2.82 -5.88 43.18
C TYR A 853 -3.75 -7.07 42.90
N GLU A 854 -4.73 -7.34 43.77
CA GLU A 854 -5.73 -8.40 43.58
C GLU A 854 -6.61 -8.11 42.36
N ASN A 855 -7.09 -6.87 42.21
CA ASN A 855 -7.82 -6.43 41.03
C ASN A 855 -6.94 -6.52 39.78
N ALA A 856 -5.69 -6.07 39.87
CA ALA A 856 -4.74 -6.16 38.77
C ALA A 856 -4.54 -7.61 38.30
N ILE A 857 -4.40 -8.55 39.24
CA ILE A 857 -4.28 -9.99 38.95
C ILE A 857 -5.50 -10.50 38.19
N ALA A 858 -6.72 -10.16 38.61
CA ALA A 858 -7.94 -10.60 37.95
C ALA A 858 -8.00 -10.14 36.49
N TYR A 859 -7.69 -8.87 36.22
CA TYR A 859 -7.70 -8.32 34.86
C TYR A 859 -6.55 -8.85 33.99
N TYR A 860 -5.34 -9.01 34.54
CA TYR A 860 -4.25 -9.66 33.81
C TYR A 860 -4.54 -11.13 33.48
N GLN A 861 -5.28 -11.85 34.33
CA GLN A 861 -5.74 -13.21 34.02
C GLN A 861 -6.76 -13.22 32.87
N GLN A 862 -7.75 -12.33 32.90
CA GLN A 862 -8.72 -12.20 31.80
C GLN A 862 -8.02 -11.87 30.46
N SER A 863 -7.11 -10.90 30.49
CA SER A 863 -6.28 -10.54 29.34
C SER A 863 -5.45 -11.73 28.84
N ARG A 864 -4.77 -12.45 29.75
CA ARG A 864 -3.98 -13.64 29.43
C ARG A 864 -4.84 -14.73 28.78
N ASP A 865 -6.01 -15.02 29.33
CA ASP A 865 -6.87 -16.10 28.86
C ASP A 865 -7.41 -15.79 27.45
N LEU A 866 -7.71 -14.52 27.15
CA LEU A 866 -8.03 -14.07 25.79
C LEU A 866 -6.84 -14.20 24.84
N TYR A 867 -5.66 -13.70 25.20
CA TYR A 867 -4.47 -13.88 24.35
C TYR A 867 -4.12 -15.36 24.12
N GLN A 868 -4.39 -16.22 25.10
CA GLN A 868 -4.21 -17.66 24.97
C GLN A 868 -5.21 -18.26 23.98
N GLN A 869 -6.47 -17.81 23.98
CA GLN A 869 -7.47 -18.22 22.98
C GLN A 869 -7.11 -17.74 21.57
N LEU A 870 -6.51 -16.55 21.47
CA LEU A 870 -6.04 -15.96 20.22
C LEU A 870 -4.69 -16.52 19.75
N ASP A 871 -4.08 -17.43 20.50
CA ASP A 871 -2.76 -18.01 20.23
C ASP A 871 -1.62 -16.97 20.14
N LEU A 872 -1.76 -15.85 20.86
CA LEU A 872 -0.80 -14.74 20.91
C LEU A 872 0.25 -14.98 22.02
N GLN A 873 1.13 -15.95 21.81
CA GLN A 873 2.09 -16.43 22.83
C GLN A 873 3.00 -15.35 23.42
N LYS A 874 3.40 -14.35 22.61
CA LYS A 874 4.18 -13.19 23.09
C LYS A 874 3.41 -12.39 24.15
N ASN A 875 2.12 -12.18 23.92
CA ASN A 875 1.26 -11.42 24.82
C ASN A 875 0.98 -12.23 26.09
N VAL A 876 0.73 -13.54 25.96
CA VAL A 876 0.62 -14.47 27.10
C VAL A 876 1.88 -14.42 27.98
N ALA A 877 3.07 -14.47 27.38
CA ALA A 877 4.34 -14.35 28.09
C ALA A 877 4.46 -13.02 28.85
N ASN A 878 4.03 -11.91 28.24
CA ASN A 878 4.00 -10.62 28.90
C ASN A 878 3.02 -10.60 30.08
N GLN A 879 1.83 -11.18 29.94
CA GLN A 879 0.84 -11.27 31.02
C GLN A 879 1.37 -12.08 32.22
N TRP A 880 2.08 -13.19 31.98
CA TRP A 880 2.77 -13.92 33.06
C TRP A 880 3.77 -13.03 33.82
N ASN A 881 4.52 -12.18 33.11
CA ASN A 881 5.40 -11.21 33.75
C ASN A 881 4.64 -10.17 34.58
N TRP A 882 3.50 -9.67 34.10
CA TRP A 882 2.70 -8.69 34.84
C TRP A 882 2.07 -9.30 36.09
N LEU A 883 1.53 -10.53 35.98
CA LEU A 883 1.07 -11.32 37.12
C LEU A 883 2.20 -11.53 38.14
N ALA A 884 3.39 -11.93 37.69
CA ALA A 884 4.56 -12.11 38.54
C ALA A 884 4.95 -10.81 39.28
N ASN A 885 4.86 -9.65 38.61
CA ASN A 885 5.10 -8.35 39.25
C ASN A 885 4.11 -8.12 40.40
N CYS A 886 2.80 -8.36 40.20
CA CYS A 886 1.80 -8.20 41.26
C CYS A 886 2.05 -9.14 42.45
N TYR A 887 2.35 -10.42 42.21
CA TYR A 887 2.67 -11.36 43.30
C TYR A 887 3.96 -10.98 44.04
N ARG A 888 4.95 -10.40 43.34
CA ARG A 888 6.16 -9.87 43.96
C ARG A 888 5.86 -8.70 44.89
N GLU A 889 4.99 -7.78 44.49
CA GLU A 889 4.56 -6.64 45.35
C GLU A 889 3.73 -7.11 46.55
N LEU A 890 2.92 -8.17 46.39
CA LEU A 890 2.19 -8.81 47.49
C LEU A 890 3.10 -9.62 48.44
N GLY A 891 4.38 -9.79 48.11
CA GLY A 891 5.35 -10.54 48.93
C GLY A 891 5.35 -12.06 48.71
N ASP A 892 4.54 -12.58 47.80
CA ASP A 892 4.55 -13.99 47.40
C ASP A 892 5.63 -14.24 46.32
N TYR A 893 6.88 -14.16 46.76
CA TYR A 893 8.04 -14.24 45.86
C TYR A 893 8.16 -15.61 45.18
N THR A 894 7.66 -16.68 45.81
CA THR A 894 7.66 -18.01 45.23
C THR A 894 6.77 -18.05 43.99
N LYS A 895 5.51 -17.60 44.09
CA LYS A 895 4.63 -17.50 42.91
C LYS A 895 5.16 -16.52 41.87
N ALA A 896 5.78 -15.42 42.30
CA ALA A 896 6.41 -14.48 41.37
C ALA A 896 7.52 -15.17 40.54
N ILE A 897 8.38 -15.97 41.18
CA ILE A 897 9.42 -16.75 40.50
C ILE A 897 8.78 -17.73 39.52
N ASP A 898 7.76 -18.48 39.93
CA ASP A 898 7.07 -19.45 39.08
C ASP A 898 6.49 -18.80 37.82
N TYR A 899 5.82 -17.66 37.95
CA TYR A 899 5.24 -16.95 36.80
C TYR A 899 6.30 -16.26 35.93
N TYR A 900 7.39 -15.74 36.49
CA TYR A 900 8.52 -15.31 35.68
C TYR A 900 9.14 -16.48 34.91
N GLN A 901 9.16 -17.69 35.47
CA GLN A 901 9.64 -18.89 34.78
C GLN A 901 8.71 -19.29 33.63
N GLN A 902 7.38 -19.21 33.81
CA GLN A 902 6.43 -19.43 32.71
C GLN A 902 6.67 -18.42 31.57
N SER A 903 6.83 -17.14 31.91
CA SER A 903 7.15 -16.09 30.95
C SER A 903 8.50 -16.34 30.25
N LEU A 904 9.52 -16.77 31.00
CA LEU A 904 10.85 -17.12 30.46
C LEU A 904 10.78 -18.26 29.45
N ASN A 905 10.08 -19.35 29.78
CA ASN A 905 9.95 -20.52 28.91
C ASN A 905 9.30 -20.14 27.56
N LEU A 906 8.24 -19.32 27.59
CA LEU A 906 7.60 -18.84 26.36
C LEU A 906 8.53 -17.92 25.55
N HIS A 907 9.21 -16.97 26.20
CA HIS A 907 10.16 -16.11 25.48
C HIS A 907 11.36 -16.88 24.90
N GLN A 908 11.78 -17.99 25.52
CA GLN A 908 12.79 -18.91 24.96
C GLN A 908 12.29 -19.60 23.70
N GLN A 909 11.07 -20.13 23.71
CA GLN A 909 10.44 -20.72 22.51
C GLN A 909 10.31 -19.70 21.37
N LEU A 910 10.04 -18.43 21.71
CA LEU A 910 9.91 -17.33 20.76
C LEU A 910 11.26 -16.74 20.30
N GLY A 911 12.40 -17.15 20.88
CA GLY A 911 13.72 -16.61 20.53
C GLY A 911 13.98 -15.16 20.97
N GLN A 912 13.23 -14.63 21.94
CA GLN A 912 13.27 -13.21 22.31
C GLN A 912 14.37 -12.89 23.34
N ASN A 913 15.64 -12.96 22.93
CA ASN A 913 16.82 -12.82 23.80
C ASN A 913 16.78 -11.60 24.75
N LYS A 914 16.33 -10.43 24.28
CA LYS A 914 16.19 -9.22 25.12
C LYS A 914 15.20 -9.43 26.28
N ARG A 915 14.08 -10.12 26.02
CA ARG A 915 13.05 -10.44 27.04
C ARG A 915 13.52 -11.55 27.96
N ILE A 916 14.19 -12.59 27.43
CA ILE A 916 14.81 -13.68 28.19
C ILE A 916 15.77 -13.13 29.26
N ALA A 917 16.70 -12.25 28.87
CA ALA A 917 17.62 -11.61 29.82
C ALA A 917 16.88 -10.83 30.93
N ASN A 918 15.83 -10.09 30.57
CA ASN A 918 15.01 -9.36 31.55
C ASN A 918 14.29 -10.33 32.51
N ARG A 919 13.77 -11.47 32.03
CA ARG A 919 13.14 -12.49 32.87
C ARG A 919 14.12 -13.08 33.89
N TYR A 920 15.31 -13.45 33.45
CA TYR A 920 16.37 -13.95 34.33
C TYR A 920 16.72 -12.96 35.44
N ARG A 921 16.86 -11.67 35.11
CA ARG A 921 17.06 -10.60 36.10
C ARG A 921 15.91 -10.53 37.09
N LYS A 922 14.66 -10.60 36.62
CA LYS A 922 13.47 -10.50 37.48
C LYS A 922 13.34 -11.72 38.40
N ILE A 923 13.67 -12.93 37.92
CA ILE A 923 13.80 -14.14 38.76
C ILE A 923 14.86 -13.94 39.83
N GLY A 924 16.06 -13.49 39.47
CA GLY A 924 17.15 -13.27 40.43
C GLY A 924 16.82 -12.20 41.48
N ASN A 925 16.12 -11.13 41.08
CA ASN A 925 15.61 -10.12 42.00
C ASN A 925 14.54 -10.68 42.96
N SER A 926 13.62 -11.53 42.49
CA SER A 926 12.65 -12.19 43.36
C SER A 926 13.31 -13.20 44.30
N GLN A 927 14.33 -13.94 43.85
CA GLN A 927 15.13 -14.82 44.69
C GLN A 927 15.86 -14.04 45.79
N ARG A 928 16.40 -12.86 45.46
CA ARG A 928 16.98 -11.93 46.44
C ARG A 928 15.96 -11.50 47.49
N LEU A 929 14.76 -11.10 47.09
CA LEU A 929 13.70 -10.69 48.01
C LEU A 929 13.16 -11.86 48.85
N LEU A 930 13.06 -13.06 48.27
CA LEU A 930 12.72 -14.28 49.01
C LEU A 930 13.79 -14.61 50.06
N ALA A 931 15.07 -14.47 49.71
CA ALA A 931 16.18 -14.67 50.64
C ALA A 931 16.16 -13.63 51.78
N ARG A 932 15.80 -12.37 51.51
CA ARG A 932 15.63 -11.32 52.53
C ARG A 932 14.56 -11.69 53.57
N ASN A 933 13.51 -12.40 53.16
CA ASN A 933 12.42 -12.81 54.04
C ASN A 933 12.54 -14.24 54.59
N THR A 934 13.62 -14.96 54.23
CA THR A 934 13.91 -16.31 54.75
C THR A 934 14.71 -16.21 56.05
N PRO A 935 14.21 -16.73 57.19
CA PRO A 935 14.92 -16.64 58.47
C PRO A 935 16.19 -17.50 58.52
N ASP A 936 16.16 -18.67 57.89
CA ASP A 936 17.30 -19.58 57.85
C ASP A 936 18.41 -19.00 56.96
N THR A 937 19.58 -18.77 57.56
CA THR A 937 20.70 -18.10 56.88
C THR A 937 21.29 -18.99 55.78
N THR A 938 21.31 -20.32 55.96
CA THR A 938 21.85 -21.25 54.95
C THR A 938 20.95 -21.26 53.72
N GLN A 939 19.64 -21.36 53.91
CA GLN A 939 18.63 -21.32 52.87
C GLN A 939 18.61 -19.96 52.17
N ALA A 940 18.73 -18.85 52.92
CA ALA A 940 18.85 -17.51 52.33
C ALA A 940 20.09 -17.37 51.45
N LEU A 941 21.26 -17.85 51.90
CA LEU A 941 22.49 -17.85 51.09
C LEU A 941 22.39 -18.75 49.85
N HIS A 942 21.68 -19.87 49.95
CA HIS A 942 21.38 -20.73 48.81
C HIS A 942 20.52 -20.02 47.76
N LEU A 943 19.44 -19.36 48.19
CA LEU A 943 18.57 -18.55 47.32
C LEU A 943 19.33 -17.40 46.65
N LEU A 944 20.22 -16.71 47.39
CA LEU A 944 21.07 -15.67 46.82
C LEU A 944 22.05 -16.22 45.77
N SER A 945 22.54 -17.45 45.96
CA SER A 945 23.41 -18.11 44.97
C SER A 945 22.64 -18.46 43.69
N GLN A 946 21.38 -18.90 43.81
CA GLN A 946 20.49 -19.09 42.66
C GLN A 946 20.17 -17.76 41.95
N GLY A 947 19.98 -16.68 42.73
CA GLY A 947 19.78 -15.34 42.21
C GLY A 947 20.97 -14.82 41.42
N GLU A 948 22.18 -15.07 41.93
CA GLU A 948 23.42 -14.71 41.26
C GLU A 948 23.57 -15.47 39.94
N GLN A 949 23.27 -16.77 39.91
CA GLN A 949 23.29 -17.56 38.67
C GLN A 949 22.31 -17.00 37.63
N SER A 950 21.08 -16.68 38.06
CA SER A 950 20.05 -16.13 37.17
C SER A 950 20.49 -14.78 36.58
N ILE A 951 20.99 -13.86 37.43
CA ILE A 951 21.48 -12.55 36.94
C ILE A 951 22.73 -12.72 36.07
N GLY A 952 23.60 -13.69 36.36
CA GLY A 952 24.74 -14.06 35.51
C GLY A 952 24.31 -14.43 34.09
N GLN A 953 23.28 -15.29 33.94
CA GLN A 953 22.71 -15.63 32.63
C GLN A 953 22.15 -14.39 31.92
N ALA A 954 21.49 -13.48 32.64
CA ALA A 954 21.00 -12.22 32.08
C ALA A 954 22.15 -11.35 31.53
N ILE A 955 23.27 -11.28 32.25
CA ILE A 955 24.48 -10.53 31.84
C ILE A 955 25.10 -11.15 30.59
N GLU A 956 25.26 -12.47 30.54
CA GLU A 956 25.84 -13.18 29.39
C GLU A 956 25.03 -12.93 28.12
N ILE A 957 23.71 -13.12 28.18
CA ILE A 957 22.81 -12.86 27.05
C ILE A 957 22.89 -11.40 26.62
N SER A 958 22.88 -10.47 27.57
CA SER A 958 22.91 -9.03 27.27
C SER A 958 24.23 -8.60 26.64
N LYS A 959 25.36 -9.17 27.07
CA LYS A 959 26.69 -8.92 26.47
C LYS A 959 26.79 -9.47 25.05
N ALA A 960 26.34 -10.72 24.84
CA ALA A 960 26.41 -11.37 23.53
C ALA A 960 25.61 -10.63 22.45
N ASN A 961 24.58 -9.88 22.85
CA ASN A 961 23.67 -9.18 21.94
C ASN A 961 23.78 -7.63 22.02
N ASP A 962 24.76 -7.08 22.76
CA ASP A 962 24.96 -5.64 22.98
C ASP A 962 23.73 -4.88 23.53
N TYR A 963 22.98 -5.51 24.43
CA TYR A 963 21.83 -4.88 25.09
C TYR A 963 22.26 -4.01 26.27
N LYS A 964 22.83 -2.83 25.99
CA LYS A 964 23.42 -1.92 27.01
C LYS A 964 22.48 -1.57 28.17
N ALA A 965 21.22 -1.24 27.89
CA ALA A 965 20.24 -0.93 28.94
C ALA A 965 19.98 -2.13 29.86
N ASN A 966 19.72 -3.32 29.29
CA ASN A 966 19.56 -4.54 30.09
C ASN A 966 20.82 -4.82 30.91
N LEU A 967 22.00 -4.63 30.33
CA LEU A 967 23.28 -4.84 31.02
C LEU A 967 23.41 -3.91 32.23
N ALA A 968 23.02 -2.65 32.11
CA ALA A 968 23.01 -1.69 33.20
C ALA A 968 22.13 -2.19 34.37
N TYR A 969 20.88 -2.55 34.08
CA TYR A 969 19.93 -3.09 35.04
C TYR A 969 20.35 -4.44 35.64
N ASN A 970 21.04 -5.28 34.88
CA ASN A 970 21.53 -6.56 35.38
C ASN A 970 22.66 -6.34 36.39
N TYR A 971 23.55 -5.38 36.13
CA TYR A 971 24.63 -5.02 37.05
C TYR A 971 24.13 -4.36 38.33
N THR A 972 23.14 -3.45 38.26
CA THR A 972 22.53 -2.89 39.47
C THR A 972 21.81 -3.97 40.30
N ALA A 973 21.06 -4.87 39.65
CA ALA A 973 20.42 -6.01 40.30
C ALA A 973 21.44 -6.94 40.98
N LEU A 974 22.59 -7.19 40.32
CA LEU A 974 23.66 -7.98 40.91
C LEU A 974 24.24 -7.29 42.15
N GLY A 975 24.51 -5.98 42.07
CA GLY A 975 24.93 -5.19 43.23
C GLY A 975 23.95 -5.31 44.40
N LEU A 976 22.64 -5.13 44.17
CA LEU A 976 21.63 -5.31 45.22
C LEU A 976 21.65 -6.72 45.83
N LEU A 977 21.87 -7.76 45.02
CA LEU A 977 22.01 -9.13 45.51
C LEU A 977 23.20 -9.29 46.45
N TYR A 978 24.36 -8.71 46.09
CA TYR A 978 25.55 -8.70 46.95
C TYR A 978 25.30 -7.94 48.26
N SER A 979 24.54 -6.83 48.24
CA SER A 979 24.16 -6.12 49.46
C SER A 979 23.34 -6.98 50.43
N GLU A 980 22.40 -7.78 49.93
CA GLU A 980 21.61 -8.70 50.75
C GLU A 980 22.44 -9.89 51.23
N ARG A 981 23.44 -10.33 50.47
CA ARG A 981 24.40 -11.34 50.93
C ARG A 981 25.25 -10.80 52.08
N LEU A 982 25.77 -9.58 51.97
CA LEU A 982 26.53 -8.91 53.02
C LEU A 982 25.74 -8.79 54.33
N ARG A 983 24.42 -8.58 54.26
CA ARG A 983 23.54 -8.58 55.44
C ARG A 983 23.51 -9.91 56.19
N ARG A 984 23.71 -11.04 55.49
CA ARG A 984 23.61 -12.40 56.04
C ARG A 984 24.96 -12.95 56.55
N LEU A 985 26.08 -12.34 56.16
CA LEU A 985 27.41 -12.80 56.54
C LEU A 985 27.80 -12.30 57.95
N PRO A 986 28.46 -13.13 58.76
CA PRO A 986 29.01 -12.68 60.04
C PRO A 986 30.17 -11.69 59.83
N SER A 987 30.39 -10.79 60.79
CA SER A 987 31.37 -9.69 60.71
C SER A 987 32.83 -10.13 60.51
N ASN A 988 33.13 -11.41 60.73
CA ASN A 988 34.45 -12.01 60.56
C ASN A 988 34.51 -13.02 59.39
N HIS A 989 33.53 -13.00 58.47
CA HIS A 989 33.52 -13.91 57.33
C HIS A 989 34.72 -13.67 56.41
N ALA A 990 35.40 -14.74 55.99
CA ALA A 990 36.66 -14.65 55.25
C ALA A 990 36.55 -13.91 53.90
N THR A 991 35.39 -13.97 53.24
CA THR A 991 35.13 -13.32 51.95
C THR A 991 34.52 -11.92 52.08
N LEU A 992 34.35 -11.39 53.29
CA LEU A 992 33.65 -10.10 53.50
C LEU A 992 34.25 -8.93 52.68
N PRO A 993 35.59 -8.73 52.62
CA PRO A 993 36.17 -7.66 51.80
C PRO A 993 35.88 -7.80 50.31
N GLU A 994 35.98 -9.03 49.79
CA GLU A 994 35.69 -9.34 48.38
C GLU A 994 34.22 -9.09 48.04
N GLN A 995 33.29 -9.44 48.93
CA GLN A 995 31.86 -9.23 48.72
C GLN A 995 31.48 -7.73 48.74
N ILE A 996 32.18 -6.91 49.54
CA ILE A 996 32.03 -5.44 49.53
C ILE A 996 32.54 -4.86 48.21
N GLU A 997 33.70 -5.31 47.73
CA GLU A 997 34.25 -4.89 46.43
C GLU A 997 33.31 -5.25 45.27
N GLN A 998 32.72 -6.44 45.30
CA GLN A 998 31.74 -6.88 44.30
C GLN A 998 30.47 -6.04 44.33
N PHE A 999 29.96 -5.67 45.51
CA PHE A 999 28.82 -4.75 45.63
C PHE A 999 29.11 -3.41 44.93
N GLU A 1000 30.19 -2.74 45.31
CA GLU A 1000 30.57 -1.41 44.78
C GLU A 1000 30.83 -1.45 43.28
N THR A 1001 31.56 -2.46 42.80
CA THR A 1001 31.94 -2.61 41.39
C THR A 1001 30.72 -2.81 40.50
N ASN A 1002 29.83 -3.76 40.86
CA ASN A 1002 28.66 -4.07 40.05
C ASN A 1002 27.67 -2.90 40.04
N TYR A 1003 27.41 -2.27 41.19
CA TYR A 1003 26.49 -1.15 41.26
C TYR A 1003 26.98 0.06 40.46
N THR A 1004 28.26 0.42 40.62
CA THR A 1004 28.87 1.54 39.90
C THR A 1004 28.90 1.30 38.40
N MET A 1005 29.16 0.07 37.96
CA MET A 1005 29.08 -0.30 36.54
C MET A 1005 27.67 -0.07 35.98
N GLY A 1006 26.63 -0.49 36.68
CA GLY A 1006 25.24 -0.27 36.27
C GLY A 1006 24.90 1.21 36.13
N LEU A 1007 25.23 2.02 37.14
CA LEU A 1007 25.00 3.47 37.12
C LEU A 1007 25.79 4.19 36.02
N ARG A 1008 27.02 3.74 35.73
CA ARG A 1008 27.82 4.30 34.63
C ARG A 1008 27.14 4.05 33.29
N LEU A 1009 26.66 2.82 33.05
CA LEU A 1009 25.95 2.48 31.81
C LEU A 1009 24.65 3.28 31.65
N LEU A 1010 23.87 3.49 32.71
CA LEU A 1010 22.68 4.36 32.65
C LEU A 1010 23.05 5.82 32.33
N SER A 1011 24.20 6.30 32.86
CA SER A 1011 24.71 7.65 32.55
C SER A 1011 25.12 7.78 31.09
N GLU A 1012 25.79 6.76 30.53
CA GLU A 1012 26.18 6.70 29.12
C GLU A 1012 24.96 6.66 28.18
N LEU A 1013 23.82 6.13 28.65
CA LEU A 1013 22.56 6.06 27.91
C LEU A 1013 21.69 7.32 28.03
N GLY A 1014 22.04 8.26 28.91
CA GLY A 1014 21.21 9.45 29.17
C GLY A 1014 19.93 9.18 29.97
N GLU A 1015 19.83 8.03 30.64
CA GLU A 1015 18.65 7.60 31.40
C GLU A 1015 18.63 8.23 32.80
N ILE A 1016 18.39 9.55 32.87
CA ILE A 1016 18.56 10.36 34.09
C ILE A 1016 17.63 9.91 35.22
N VAL A 1017 16.36 9.64 34.92
CA VAL A 1017 15.35 9.24 35.93
C VAL A 1017 15.59 7.81 36.41
N ASP A 1018 15.83 6.87 35.50
CA ASP A 1018 16.11 5.47 35.85
C ASP A 1018 17.39 5.36 36.70
N ARG A 1019 18.43 6.12 36.35
CA ARG A 1019 19.65 6.23 37.17
C ARG A 1019 19.32 6.73 38.59
N ALA A 1020 18.44 7.73 38.73
CA ALA A 1020 18.05 8.25 40.02
C ALA A 1020 17.26 7.24 40.86
N GLU A 1021 16.43 6.39 40.24
CA GLU A 1021 15.75 5.28 40.93
C GLU A 1021 16.75 4.25 41.47
N GLU A 1022 17.69 3.81 40.64
CA GLU A 1022 18.73 2.86 41.08
C GLU A 1022 19.64 3.50 42.15
N ILE A 1023 19.96 4.80 42.07
CA ILE A 1023 20.70 5.50 43.14
C ILE A 1023 19.95 5.47 44.48
N LEU A 1024 18.63 5.59 44.44
CA LEU A 1024 17.80 5.54 45.65
C LEU A 1024 17.87 4.16 46.32
N ASP A 1025 17.89 3.10 45.51
CA ASP A 1025 18.09 1.73 45.98
C ASP A 1025 19.50 1.50 46.56
N MET A 1026 20.54 2.10 45.97
CA MET A 1026 21.90 2.10 46.53
C MET A 1026 21.94 2.79 47.89
N SER A 1027 21.28 3.93 48.01
CA SER A 1027 21.16 4.66 49.28
C SER A 1027 20.51 3.79 50.36
N ARG A 1028 19.45 3.05 50.01
CA ARG A 1028 18.80 2.11 50.93
C ARG A 1028 19.77 1.01 51.38
N ALA A 1029 20.59 0.48 50.48
CA ALA A 1029 21.59 -0.53 50.84
C ALA A 1029 22.62 0.00 51.86
N TYR A 1030 23.12 1.24 51.69
CA TYR A 1030 24.02 1.89 52.65
C TYR A 1030 23.37 2.20 54.00
N LEU A 1031 22.04 2.37 54.04
CA LEU A 1031 21.32 2.55 55.29
C LEU A 1031 21.09 1.22 56.03
N GLU A 1032 20.74 0.16 55.30
CA GLU A 1032 20.20 -1.07 55.91
C GLU A 1032 21.23 -2.21 56.08
N VAL A 1033 22.45 -2.10 55.55
CA VAL A 1033 23.48 -3.14 55.63
C VAL A 1033 24.62 -2.69 56.53
N ASN A 1034 24.70 -3.25 57.74
CA ASN A 1034 25.62 -2.81 58.80
C ASN A 1034 27.09 -2.70 58.36
N VAL A 1035 27.59 -3.64 57.54
CA VAL A 1035 28.99 -3.65 57.07
C VAL A 1035 29.26 -2.61 55.98
N LEU A 1036 28.22 -2.08 55.34
CA LEU A 1036 28.28 -0.99 54.37
C LEU A 1036 27.92 0.36 55.01
N GLU A 1037 27.47 0.39 56.27
CA GLU A 1037 26.75 1.54 56.83
C GLU A 1037 27.54 2.85 56.67
N ASN A 1038 26.97 3.77 55.89
CA ASN A 1038 27.52 5.10 55.66
C ASN A 1038 26.38 6.10 55.45
N LEU A 1039 25.92 6.70 56.56
CA LEU A 1039 24.75 7.58 56.56
C LEU A 1039 24.95 8.86 55.74
N ASP A 1040 26.18 9.39 55.66
CA ASP A 1040 26.49 10.57 54.86
C ASP A 1040 26.43 10.27 53.37
N ARG A 1041 26.93 9.09 52.97
CA ARG A 1041 26.82 8.61 51.58
C ARG A 1041 25.37 8.32 51.21
N ALA A 1042 24.62 7.64 52.09
CA ALA A 1042 23.21 7.37 51.89
C ALA A 1042 22.41 8.68 51.71
N GLU A 1043 22.61 9.67 52.58
CA GLU A 1043 21.92 10.97 52.45
C GLU A 1043 22.24 11.65 51.12
N ALA A 1044 23.51 11.72 50.73
CA ALA A 1044 23.91 12.38 49.49
C ALA A 1044 23.23 11.75 48.26
N LEU A 1045 23.19 10.42 48.21
CA LEU A 1045 22.54 9.67 47.14
C LEU A 1045 21.01 9.88 47.15
N ALA A 1046 20.35 9.81 48.31
CA ALA A 1046 18.91 10.05 48.41
C ALA A 1046 18.50 11.48 48.04
N MET A 1047 19.32 12.48 48.37
CA MET A 1047 19.12 13.87 47.95
C MET A 1047 19.31 14.06 46.45
N GLU A 1048 20.32 13.42 45.85
CA GLU A 1048 20.54 13.41 44.39
C GLU A 1048 19.29 12.87 43.67
N SER A 1049 18.76 11.73 44.11
CA SER A 1049 17.55 11.14 43.55
C SER A 1049 16.32 12.04 43.74
N LEU A 1050 16.14 12.62 44.94
CA LEU A 1050 15.00 13.50 45.21
C LEU A 1050 14.97 14.72 44.28
N GLN A 1051 16.13 15.33 44.01
CA GLN A 1051 16.22 16.47 43.11
C GLN A 1051 15.74 16.10 41.70
N VAL A 1052 16.21 14.98 41.16
CA VAL A 1052 15.74 14.48 39.85
C VAL A 1052 14.22 14.23 39.89
N PHE A 1053 13.69 13.58 40.92
CA PHE A 1053 12.25 13.33 40.98
C PHE A 1053 11.40 14.61 41.12
N LEU A 1054 11.95 15.68 41.69
CA LEU A 1054 11.32 17.00 41.73
C LEU A 1054 11.31 17.64 40.33
N ASP A 1055 12.46 17.64 39.65
CA ASP A 1055 12.62 18.25 38.32
C ASP A 1055 11.69 17.60 37.27
N TYR A 1056 11.39 16.30 37.43
CA TYR A 1056 10.52 15.52 36.54
C TYR A 1056 9.12 15.21 37.13
N ASN A 1057 8.72 15.88 38.22
CA ASN A 1057 7.40 15.75 38.87
C ASN A 1057 6.95 14.30 39.18
N ARG A 1058 7.89 13.41 39.55
CA ARG A 1058 7.60 12.01 39.88
C ARG A 1058 7.09 11.86 41.32
N ARG A 1059 5.86 12.28 41.60
CA ARG A 1059 5.28 12.38 42.96
C ARG A 1059 5.44 11.14 43.84
N LYS A 1060 5.23 9.93 43.29
CA LYS A 1060 5.39 8.66 44.03
C LYS A 1060 6.85 8.40 44.42
N LEU A 1061 7.80 8.71 43.53
CA LEU A 1061 9.24 8.56 43.77
C LEU A 1061 9.76 9.67 44.71
N GLN A 1062 9.23 10.89 44.60
CA GLN A 1062 9.49 11.96 45.57
C GLN A 1062 9.07 11.55 46.99
N ALA A 1063 7.88 10.95 47.14
CA ALA A 1063 7.44 10.43 48.42
C ALA A 1063 8.40 9.34 48.93
N SER A 1064 8.77 8.40 48.07
CA SER A 1064 9.69 7.31 48.41
C SER A 1064 11.08 7.81 48.83
N ALA A 1065 11.61 8.83 48.15
CA ALA A 1065 12.90 9.44 48.47
C ALA A 1065 12.85 10.23 49.78
N ARG A 1066 11.78 10.99 50.01
CA ARG A 1066 11.53 11.68 51.29
C ARG A 1066 11.38 10.69 52.44
N GLN A 1067 10.64 9.59 52.25
CA GLN A 1067 10.56 8.53 53.25
C GLN A 1067 11.95 7.98 53.60
N LEU A 1068 12.78 7.66 52.60
CA LEU A 1068 14.15 7.18 52.85
C LEU A 1068 15.01 8.21 53.60
N LEU A 1069 14.93 9.49 53.23
CA LEU A 1069 15.59 10.56 53.97
C LEU A 1069 15.11 10.63 55.43
N GLY A 1070 13.80 10.49 55.65
CA GLY A 1070 13.21 10.38 56.99
C GLY A 1070 13.83 9.24 57.82
N GLU A 1071 13.99 8.07 57.21
CA GLU A 1071 14.60 6.90 57.84
C GLU A 1071 16.10 7.09 58.14
N ILE A 1072 16.87 7.69 57.21
CA ILE A 1072 18.28 8.03 57.41
C ILE A 1072 18.44 8.97 58.61
N TYR A 1073 17.61 10.02 58.67
CA TYR A 1073 17.63 10.97 59.78
C TYR A 1073 17.16 10.34 61.09
N LEU A 1074 16.19 9.43 61.06
CA LEU A 1074 15.77 8.68 62.24
C LEU A 1074 16.90 7.80 62.78
N ARG A 1075 17.71 7.19 61.91
CA ARG A 1075 18.90 6.42 62.30
C ARG A 1075 19.96 7.30 62.98
N ARG A 1076 20.12 8.57 62.53
CA ARG A 1076 20.99 9.56 63.18
C ARG A 1076 20.49 10.03 64.55
N VAL A 1077 19.18 9.98 64.83
CA VAL A 1077 18.63 10.25 66.17
C VAL A 1077 19.14 9.21 67.18
N GLU A 1078 19.30 7.96 66.76
CA GLU A 1078 19.85 6.89 67.59
C GLU A 1078 21.33 7.13 67.94
N GLY A 1079 22.03 7.97 67.16
CA GLY A 1079 23.40 8.44 67.36
C GLY A 1079 23.57 9.79 68.06
N ASN A 1080 22.52 10.36 68.68
CA ASN A 1080 22.53 11.64 69.42
C ASN A 1080 22.94 12.89 68.59
N GLN A 1081 22.63 12.95 67.29
CA GLN A 1081 22.88 14.16 66.50
C GLN A 1081 21.81 15.26 66.73
N PRO A 1082 22.21 16.54 66.91
CA PRO A 1082 21.26 17.67 67.03
C PRO A 1082 20.39 17.81 65.78
N ASN A 1083 19.11 18.15 65.95
CA ASN A 1083 18.12 18.42 64.88
C ASN A 1083 17.72 17.24 63.97
N ALA A 1084 18.33 16.05 64.12
CA ALA A 1084 18.01 14.89 63.29
C ALA A 1084 16.54 14.45 63.42
N LYS A 1085 15.97 14.57 64.63
CA LYS A 1085 14.56 14.21 64.90
C LYS A 1085 13.58 15.10 64.15
N ALA A 1086 13.82 16.42 64.15
CA ALA A 1086 12.96 17.38 63.48
C ALA A 1086 12.98 17.17 61.95
N ARG A 1087 14.17 16.92 61.37
CA ARG A 1087 14.30 16.59 59.95
C ARG A 1087 13.63 15.27 59.58
N ALA A 1088 13.76 14.24 60.41
CA ALA A 1088 13.06 12.96 60.19
C ALA A 1088 11.53 13.17 60.17
N SER A 1089 10.98 13.85 61.18
CA SER A 1089 9.55 14.18 61.22
C SER A 1089 9.10 15.01 60.03
N GLN A 1090 9.90 15.98 59.58
CA GLN A 1090 9.59 16.78 58.40
C GLN A 1090 9.47 15.90 57.15
N PHE A 1091 10.50 15.12 56.83
CA PHE A 1091 10.50 14.30 55.62
C PHE A 1091 9.40 13.22 55.62
N PHE A 1092 9.13 12.58 56.76
CA PHE A 1092 8.00 11.65 56.86
C PHE A 1092 6.65 12.35 56.70
N THR A 1093 6.49 13.58 57.19
CA THR A 1093 5.26 14.36 57.01
C THR A 1093 5.05 14.73 55.54
N GLU A 1094 6.09 15.24 54.87
CA GLU A 1094 6.03 15.57 53.44
C GLU A 1094 5.77 14.32 52.58
N SER A 1095 6.36 13.18 52.93
CA SER A 1095 6.08 11.90 52.26
C SER A 1095 4.63 11.44 52.48
N LEU A 1096 4.10 11.59 53.70
CA LEU A 1096 2.74 11.21 54.06
C LEU A 1096 1.71 12.04 53.29
N GLU A 1097 1.92 13.35 53.19
CA GLU A 1097 1.06 14.25 52.41
C GLU A 1097 1.00 13.84 50.94
N LEU A 1098 2.14 13.49 50.34
CA LEU A 1098 2.19 13.01 48.97
C LEU A 1098 1.43 11.68 48.80
N TYR A 1099 1.65 10.68 49.66
CA TYR A 1099 0.93 9.41 49.55
C TYR A 1099 -0.58 9.54 49.81
N ARG A 1100 -1.00 10.46 50.70
CA ARG A 1100 -2.43 10.80 50.90
C ARG A 1100 -3.02 11.43 49.64
N SER A 1101 -2.28 12.33 48.98
CA SER A 1101 -2.74 12.95 47.73
C SER A 1101 -2.87 11.96 46.57
N LEU A 1102 -2.17 10.82 46.64
CA LEU A 1102 -2.20 9.74 45.65
C LEU A 1102 -3.14 8.58 46.04
N ASP A 1103 -3.84 8.67 47.18
CA ASP A 1103 -4.70 7.61 47.74
C ASP A 1103 -4.01 6.24 47.90
N ILE A 1104 -2.72 6.24 48.28
CA ILE A 1104 -1.94 4.99 48.49
C ILE A 1104 -2.03 4.59 49.98
N GLN A 1105 -3.18 4.04 50.39
CA GLN A 1105 -3.50 3.81 51.81
C GLN A 1105 -2.49 2.95 52.58
N GLY A 1106 -1.92 1.92 51.94
CA GLY A 1106 -0.92 1.07 52.59
C GLY A 1106 0.30 1.86 53.07
N LYS A 1107 0.79 2.81 52.26
CA LYS A 1107 1.92 3.68 52.61
C LYS A 1107 1.55 4.77 53.59
N VAL A 1108 0.32 5.28 53.53
CA VAL A 1108 -0.23 6.22 54.51
C VAL A 1108 -0.21 5.59 55.91
N ILE A 1109 -0.73 4.37 56.04
CA ILE A 1109 -0.76 3.64 57.33
C ILE A 1109 0.65 3.40 57.86
N GLU A 1110 1.57 2.94 56.99
CA GLU A 1110 2.98 2.71 57.34
C GLU A 1110 3.64 3.98 57.91
N LEU A 1111 3.51 5.11 57.22
CA LEU A 1111 4.12 6.38 57.64
C LEU A 1111 3.46 6.97 58.88
N GLU A 1112 2.15 6.83 59.05
CA GLU A 1112 1.45 7.23 60.27
C GLU A 1112 1.95 6.46 61.50
N GLN A 1113 2.25 5.17 61.35
CA GLN A 1113 2.85 4.36 62.41
C GLN A 1113 4.29 4.81 62.71
N GLN A 1114 5.10 5.10 61.69
CA GLN A 1114 6.46 5.61 61.86
C GLN A 1114 6.48 6.97 62.58
N LEU A 1115 5.60 7.90 62.18
CA LEU A 1115 5.44 9.21 62.82
C LEU A 1115 4.99 9.10 64.29
N LYS A 1116 4.03 8.20 64.60
CA LYS A 1116 3.63 7.89 65.98
C LYS A 1116 4.80 7.34 66.81
N GLY A 1117 5.65 6.50 66.21
CA GLY A 1117 6.86 5.95 66.85
C GLY A 1117 7.89 7.02 67.23
N ILE A 1118 8.01 8.09 66.43
CA ILE A 1118 8.89 9.24 66.73
C ILE A 1118 8.35 10.07 67.92
N GLY A 1119 7.03 10.23 68.00
CA GLY A 1119 6.34 10.89 69.11
C GLY A 1119 6.44 10.11 70.43
N ASN A 1120 6.27 8.79 70.40
CA ASN A 1120 6.37 7.94 71.60
C ASN A 1120 7.80 7.84 72.17
N ARG A 1121 8.84 8.17 71.40
CA ARG A 1121 10.21 8.34 71.93
C ARG A 1121 10.35 9.60 72.82
N GLU A 1122 9.31 10.43 72.98
CA GLU A 1122 9.26 11.54 73.96
C GLU A 1122 8.83 11.12 75.37
N SER A 1123 8.11 10.01 75.53
CA SER A 1123 7.58 9.58 76.85
C SER A 1123 8.50 8.62 77.61
N GLY A 1124 9.64 8.25 77.03
CA GLY A 1124 10.60 7.29 77.58
C GLY A 1124 11.93 7.90 78.02
N ILE A 1125 11.92 8.98 78.81
CA ILE A 1125 13.09 9.32 79.65
C ILE A 1125 12.92 8.59 80.99
N GLY A 1126 13.35 7.34 81.02
CA GLY A 1126 13.37 6.53 82.25
C GLY A 1126 13.69 5.06 81.98
N ASN A 1127 14.93 4.68 82.32
CA ASN A 1127 15.48 3.32 82.40
C ASN A 1127 15.77 2.58 81.08
N ARG A 1128 17.05 2.62 80.69
CA ARG A 1128 17.72 1.57 79.92
C ARG A 1128 18.06 0.42 80.87
N GLU A 1129 17.61 -0.79 80.56
CA GLU A 1129 18.37 -2.02 80.80
C GLU A 1129 17.96 -3.11 79.80
N SER A 1130 18.99 -3.68 79.16
CA SER A 1130 19.08 -4.96 78.42
C SER A 1130 17.82 -5.63 77.85
N GLY A 1131 17.80 -5.83 76.52
CA GLY A 1131 16.88 -6.75 75.87
C GLY A 1131 17.17 -6.93 74.37
N ILE A 1132 18.16 -7.76 74.06
CA ILE A 1132 18.30 -8.40 72.74
C ILE A 1132 17.16 -9.44 72.64
N GLY A 1133 16.34 -9.39 71.59
CA GLY A 1133 15.35 -10.43 71.31
C GLY A 1133 14.34 -10.08 70.22
N ASN A 1134 14.49 -10.76 69.07
CA ASN A 1134 13.48 -11.13 68.06
C ASN A 1134 12.30 -10.17 67.79
N ARG A 1135 12.30 -9.54 66.61
CA ARG A 1135 11.05 -9.18 65.92
C ARG A 1135 10.59 -10.39 65.11
N GLU A 1136 9.76 -11.21 65.73
CA GLU A 1136 8.91 -12.18 65.03
C GLU A 1136 7.74 -11.48 64.33
N SER A 1137 7.37 -12.11 63.23
CA SER A 1137 6.23 -11.93 62.33
C SER A 1137 4.90 -11.59 63.00
N GLY A 1138 4.24 -10.54 62.52
CA GLY A 1138 2.80 -10.31 62.67
C GLY A 1138 2.11 -10.45 61.33
N ILE A 1139 1.77 -11.69 60.93
CA ILE A 1139 0.74 -11.95 59.92
C ILE A 1139 -0.57 -12.10 60.68
N GLY A 1140 -1.42 -11.08 60.58
CA GLY A 1140 -2.81 -11.15 61.02
C GLY A 1140 -3.69 -11.50 59.85
N SER A 1141 -4.20 -12.74 59.84
CA SER A 1141 -5.39 -13.13 59.08
C SER A 1141 -6.59 -12.33 59.58
N SER A 1142 -7.31 -11.66 58.68
CA SER A 1142 -8.66 -11.16 58.97
C SER A 1142 -9.63 -11.67 57.90
N ASP A 1143 -10.28 -12.77 58.23
CA ASP A 1143 -11.64 -13.05 57.78
C ASP A 1143 -12.60 -11.97 58.30
N ASN A 1144 -13.59 -11.66 57.47
CA ASN A 1144 -14.86 -10.95 57.71
C ASN A 1144 -14.98 -9.47 57.30
N LEU A 1145 -15.96 -9.31 56.39
CA LEU A 1145 -16.70 -8.15 55.84
C LEU A 1145 -16.07 -7.39 54.67
#